data_AF-A0A8C9L000-F1
#
_entry.id   AF-A0A8C9L000-F1
#
_cell.length_a   1.000
_cell.length_b   1.000
_cell.length_c   1.000
_cell.angle_alpha   90.00
_cell.angle_beta   90.00
_cell.angle_gamma   90.00
#
_symmetry.space_group_name_H-M   'P 1'
#
loop_
_entity.id
_entity.type
_entity.pdbx_description
1 polymer ?
#
loop_
_entity_poly.entity_id
_entity_poly.type
_entity_poly.pdbx_seq_one_letter_code
_entity_poly.pdbx_strand_id
1 'polypeptide(L)'
;MTLSYLFNFYEMYTIERNAERTATAGRLLYDMFVNFPDQPVVWREISIITSALRNDSQDKQTQFLRSLFETLPGRVQCEMLLKVTEQCFNTLERSEMLLLLLRRFPETVVQHGVGLGEALLEAETIEEQESPVNCFRKLFVCDVLPLIINNHDVRLPANLLYKYLNKAAEFYINYVTRSTQIESQHQGAQESSDLMSPSKRSSQKYIIEGLTEKSSQIVDPWERLFKILNVVGMRCEWQMDKGRRSYGDILHRMKDLCRYMTNFDNEAHAKYKNQVVYSTMLVFFKNAFQYVNSIQPSLFQGPNAPSQVPLVLLEDVSNVYGDVEIDRNKHIHKKRKLAEGREKTMSSDDEDCSAKGRNRHIVVNKAELANSIEVLESFKLARESWELLYSLEFLDKEFTRICLAWKTDTWLWLRIFLTDMIIYQGQYKKAIASLHHLAALQGSLPQPQITGQGTLEHQRALIQLATCHFALGEYRMTCEKVLDLMCYMVLPIQDGGKSQEEPSKIKPKFRKGSDLKLLPCTSKAIMPYCLHLMLACFKLRAFTDSRDDMALGHVIVLLQQEWPRGENLFLKAVNKICQQGNFQYENFFNYVTNIDMLEEFAYLRTQEGGKIHLELLPNQGMLIKHHTVTRGITKGVKEDFRLAMERQVSRCGENLMVVLHRFCINEKILLLQTLA
;
A
#
# COMPACT_ATOMS: atom_id res chain seq x y z
N MET A 1 -25.84 -19.13 66.42
CA MET A 1 -25.32 -20.49 66.20
C MET A 1 -24.59 -20.62 64.87
N THR A 2 -25.19 -20.19 63.75
CA THR A 2 -24.63 -20.25 62.38
C THR A 2 -23.25 -19.62 62.17
N LEU A 3 -22.96 -18.43 62.75
CA LEU A 3 -21.64 -17.77 62.62
C LEU A 3 -20.50 -18.53 63.32
N SER A 4 -20.79 -19.23 64.43
CA SER A 4 -19.78 -20.01 65.16
C SER A 4 -19.37 -21.28 64.39
N TYR A 5 -20.30 -21.87 63.64
CA TYR A 5 -19.99 -23.01 62.76
C TYR A 5 -19.13 -22.57 61.57
N LEU A 6 -19.44 -21.43 60.93
CA LEU A 6 -18.61 -20.87 59.86
C LEU A 6 -17.18 -20.58 60.34
N PHE A 7 -17.04 -20.00 61.54
CA PHE A 7 -15.73 -19.69 62.11
C PHE A 7 -14.88 -20.96 62.25
N ASN A 8 -15.45 -22.04 62.78
CA ASN A 8 -14.75 -23.33 62.90
C ASN A 8 -14.36 -23.91 61.52
N PHE A 9 -15.27 -23.89 60.54
CA PHE A 9 -14.95 -24.35 59.17
C PHE A 9 -13.82 -23.53 58.54
N TYR A 10 -13.83 -22.21 58.72
CA TYR A 10 -12.82 -21.31 58.17
C TYR A 10 -11.45 -21.47 58.84
N GLU A 11 -11.39 -21.67 60.16
CA GLU A 11 -10.14 -21.99 60.86
C GLU A 11 -9.55 -23.32 60.39
N MET A 12 -10.37 -24.36 60.32
CA MET A 12 -9.95 -25.68 59.80
C MET A 12 -9.47 -25.57 58.34
N TYR A 13 -10.19 -24.82 57.52
CA TYR A 13 -9.80 -24.55 56.13
C TYR A 13 -8.42 -23.85 56.06
N THR A 14 -8.20 -22.83 56.88
CA THR A 14 -6.94 -22.08 56.91
C THR A 14 -5.76 -22.96 57.31
N ILE A 15 -5.94 -23.85 58.29
CA ILE A 15 -4.90 -24.81 58.72
C ILE A 15 -4.56 -25.76 57.56
N GLU A 16 -5.57 -26.38 56.95
CA GLU A 16 -5.37 -27.35 55.86
C GLU A 16 -4.80 -26.68 54.60
N ARG A 17 -5.19 -25.44 54.32
CA ARG A 17 -4.65 -24.60 53.25
C ARG A 17 -3.16 -24.31 53.47
N ASN A 18 -2.80 -23.86 54.67
CA ASN A 18 -1.40 -23.56 55.01
C ASN A 18 -0.53 -24.83 55.07
N ALA A 19 -1.14 -26.00 55.31
CA ALA A 19 -0.50 -27.31 55.22
C ALA A 19 -0.44 -27.87 53.78
N GLU A 20 -0.90 -27.12 52.78
CA GLU A 20 -0.94 -27.48 51.36
C GLU A 20 -1.72 -28.79 51.07
N ARG A 21 -2.71 -29.14 51.92
CA ARG A 21 -3.52 -30.34 51.76
C ARG A 21 -4.75 -30.06 50.89
N THR A 22 -4.59 -30.20 49.58
CA THR A 22 -5.60 -29.82 48.57
C THR A 22 -6.96 -30.53 48.75
N ALA A 23 -6.97 -31.83 49.03
CA ALA A 23 -8.23 -32.61 49.12
C ALA A 23 -9.09 -32.23 50.34
N THR A 24 -8.46 -32.06 51.51
CA THR A 24 -9.16 -31.70 52.76
C THR A 24 -9.56 -30.23 52.75
N ALA A 25 -8.67 -29.34 52.31
CA ALA A 25 -8.99 -27.92 52.11
C ALA A 25 -10.13 -27.74 51.09
N GLY A 26 -10.15 -28.54 50.03
CA GLY A 26 -11.19 -28.52 49.00
C GLY A 26 -12.58 -28.89 49.53
N ARG A 27 -12.64 -29.95 50.35
CA ARG A 27 -13.89 -30.34 51.03
C ARG A 27 -14.40 -29.26 51.96
N LEU A 28 -13.51 -28.64 52.75
CA LEU A 28 -13.88 -27.55 53.66
C LEU A 28 -14.34 -26.31 52.88
N LEU A 29 -13.70 -26.00 51.75
CA LEU A 29 -14.14 -24.94 50.85
C LEU A 29 -15.53 -25.22 50.26
N TYR A 30 -15.80 -26.45 49.84
CA TYR A 30 -17.13 -26.89 49.39
C TYR A 30 -18.19 -26.66 50.48
N ASP A 31 -17.92 -27.13 51.70
CA ASP A 31 -18.86 -27.01 52.83
C ASP A 31 -19.11 -25.54 53.18
N MET A 32 -18.07 -24.69 53.14
CA MET A 32 -18.22 -23.24 53.34
C MET A 32 -19.05 -22.58 52.23
N PHE A 33 -18.81 -22.91 50.96
CA PHE A 33 -19.51 -22.29 49.84
C PHE A 33 -20.99 -22.69 49.78
N VAL A 34 -21.31 -23.97 49.99
CA VAL A 34 -22.68 -24.48 49.92
C VAL A 34 -23.53 -23.99 51.10
N ASN A 35 -22.98 -24.00 52.30
CA ASN A 35 -23.74 -23.65 53.50
C ASN A 35 -23.74 -22.15 53.81
N PHE A 36 -22.72 -21.41 53.35
CA PHE A 36 -22.51 -20.01 53.70
C PHE A 36 -22.07 -19.15 52.50
N PRO A 37 -22.79 -19.18 51.36
CA PRO A 37 -22.36 -18.53 50.12
C PRO A 37 -22.21 -17.01 50.25
N ASP A 38 -23.02 -16.35 51.08
CA ASP A 38 -23.05 -14.87 51.16
C ASP A 38 -22.01 -14.28 52.12
N GLN A 39 -21.15 -15.11 52.72
CA GLN A 39 -20.24 -14.65 53.76
C GLN A 39 -18.96 -14.02 53.17
N PRO A 40 -18.55 -12.81 53.61
CA PRO A 40 -17.40 -12.09 53.04
C PRO A 40 -16.08 -12.86 53.06
N VAL A 41 -15.92 -13.74 54.06
CA VAL A 41 -14.71 -14.56 54.21
C VAL A 41 -14.60 -15.63 53.12
N VAL A 42 -15.74 -16.20 52.72
CA VAL A 42 -15.84 -17.19 51.64
C VAL A 42 -15.56 -16.51 50.30
N TRP A 43 -16.14 -15.33 50.08
CA TRP A 43 -15.89 -14.52 48.88
C TRP A 43 -14.44 -14.10 48.70
N ARG A 44 -13.77 -13.72 49.79
CA ARG A 44 -12.34 -13.38 49.74
C ARG A 44 -11.53 -14.56 49.22
N GLU A 45 -11.82 -15.77 49.70
CA GLU A 45 -11.13 -16.96 49.24
C GLU A 45 -11.45 -17.30 47.80
N ILE A 46 -12.73 -17.22 47.41
CA ILE A 46 -13.16 -17.43 46.03
C ILE A 46 -12.47 -16.44 45.09
N SER A 47 -12.36 -15.16 45.46
CA SER A 47 -11.66 -14.14 44.67
C SER A 47 -10.17 -14.44 44.50
N ILE A 48 -9.51 -14.95 45.53
CA ILE A 48 -8.10 -15.40 45.45
C ILE A 48 -7.97 -16.58 44.48
N ILE A 49 -8.88 -17.56 44.58
CA ILE A 49 -8.88 -18.74 43.70
C ILE A 49 -9.17 -18.34 42.25
N THR A 50 -10.18 -17.51 41.99
CA THR A 50 -10.51 -17.07 40.62
C THR A 50 -9.43 -16.19 40.01
N SER A 51 -8.75 -15.37 40.80
CA SER A 51 -7.56 -14.63 40.37
C SER A 51 -6.44 -15.59 39.94
N ALA A 52 -6.18 -16.65 40.72
CA ALA A 52 -5.21 -17.69 40.37
C ALA A 52 -5.61 -18.50 39.11
N LEU A 53 -6.92 -18.68 38.87
CA LEU A 53 -7.42 -19.31 37.64
C LEU A 53 -7.19 -18.44 36.39
N ARG A 54 -7.23 -17.11 36.53
CA ARG A 54 -6.99 -16.14 35.43
C ARG A 54 -5.50 -15.87 35.17
N ASN A 55 -4.65 -16.02 36.18
CA ASN A 55 -3.22 -15.74 36.08
C ASN A 55 -2.45 -16.95 35.53
N ASP A 56 -1.65 -16.79 34.47
CA ASP A 56 -0.81 -17.84 33.86
C ASP A 56 0.45 -18.23 34.68
N SER A 57 0.64 -17.66 35.86
CA SER A 57 1.81 -17.91 36.72
C SER A 57 1.96 -19.39 37.09
N GLN A 58 3.20 -19.85 37.12
CA GLN A 58 3.60 -21.22 37.51
C GLN A 58 4.14 -21.28 38.94
N ASP A 59 3.92 -20.23 39.74
CA ASP A 59 4.30 -20.24 41.14
C ASP A 59 3.49 -21.30 41.92
N LYS A 60 4.11 -21.81 42.99
CA LYS A 60 3.55 -22.90 43.79
C LYS A 60 2.17 -22.57 44.36
N GLN A 61 1.94 -21.31 44.74
CA GLN A 61 0.68 -20.87 45.33
C GLN A 61 -0.45 -20.86 44.29
N THR A 62 -0.20 -20.31 43.09
CA THR A 62 -1.16 -20.35 41.98
C THR A 62 -1.50 -21.79 41.57
N GLN A 63 -0.51 -22.67 41.51
CA GLN A 63 -0.74 -24.10 41.22
C GLN A 63 -1.56 -24.79 42.31
N PHE A 64 -1.27 -24.52 43.59
CA PHE A 64 -2.05 -25.02 44.71
C PHE A 64 -3.51 -24.56 44.62
N LEU A 65 -3.78 -23.26 44.41
CA LEU A 65 -5.13 -22.71 44.33
C LEU A 65 -5.93 -23.28 43.14
N ARG A 66 -5.27 -23.48 42.00
CA ARG A 66 -5.86 -24.18 40.84
C ARG A 66 -6.20 -25.62 41.21
N SER A 67 -5.28 -26.37 41.81
CA SER A 67 -5.52 -27.74 42.25
C SER A 67 -6.63 -27.82 43.30
N LEU A 68 -6.73 -26.84 44.20
CA LEU A 68 -7.78 -26.74 45.20
C LEU A 68 -9.15 -26.61 44.51
N PHE A 69 -9.26 -25.73 43.51
CA PHE A 69 -10.49 -25.58 42.72
C PHE A 69 -10.90 -26.88 42.02
N GLU A 70 -9.94 -27.62 41.45
CA GLU A 70 -10.21 -28.89 40.75
C GLU A 70 -10.77 -30.00 41.67
N THR A 71 -10.58 -29.90 42.99
CA THR A 71 -11.16 -30.87 43.93
C THR A 71 -12.67 -30.73 44.12
N LEU A 72 -13.24 -29.57 43.74
CA LEU A 72 -14.66 -29.29 43.89
C LEU A 72 -15.48 -30.04 42.81
N PRO A 73 -16.72 -30.48 43.08
CA PRO A 73 -17.59 -31.03 42.06
C PRO A 73 -17.85 -30.04 40.92
N GLY A 74 -17.88 -30.50 39.67
CA GLY A 74 -18.04 -29.63 38.49
C GLY A 74 -19.24 -28.68 38.54
N ARG A 75 -20.37 -29.13 39.10
CA ARG A 75 -21.55 -28.27 39.32
C ARG A 75 -21.25 -27.09 40.26
N VAL A 76 -20.49 -27.33 41.32
CA VAL A 76 -20.11 -26.30 42.30
C VAL A 76 -19.06 -25.36 41.72
N GLN A 77 -18.09 -25.88 40.96
CA GLN A 77 -17.13 -25.06 40.23
C GLN A 77 -17.86 -24.07 39.29
N CYS A 78 -18.85 -24.56 38.54
CA CYS A 78 -19.67 -23.75 37.63
C CYS A 78 -20.48 -22.69 38.40
N GLU A 79 -21.18 -23.07 39.46
CA GLU A 79 -21.96 -22.14 40.29
C GLU A 79 -21.08 -21.07 40.93
N MET A 80 -19.89 -21.44 41.42
CA MET A 80 -18.92 -20.52 42.00
C MET A 80 -18.46 -19.47 40.99
N LEU A 81 -18.09 -19.87 39.76
CA LEU A 81 -17.67 -18.93 38.72
C LEU A 81 -18.81 -18.02 38.23
N LEU A 82 -20.03 -18.54 38.12
CA LEU A 82 -21.22 -17.73 37.79
C LEU A 82 -21.46 -16.64 38.84
N LYS A 83 -21.46 -17.03 40.11
CA LYS A 83 -21.63 -16.09 41.23
C LYS A 83 -20.56 -15.01 41.28
N VAL A 84 -19.29 -15.35 41.01
CA VAL A 84 -18.21 -14.35 40.94
C VAL A 84 -18.45 -13.37 39.78
N THR A 85 -18.89 -13.88 38.63
CA THR A 85 -19.20 -13.06 37.46
C THR A 85 -20.30 -12.03 37.75
N GLU A 86 -21.31 -12.40 38.56
CA GLU A 86 -22.40 -11.49 38.96
C GLU A 86 -21.92 -10.32 39.83
N GLN A 87 -20.83 -10.50 40.60
CA GLN A 87 -20.27 -9.50 41.49
C GLN A 87 -19.20 -8.61 40.83
N CYS A 88 -18.77 -8.94 39.61
CA CYS A 88 -17.84 -8.09 38.86
C CYS A 88 -18.51 -6.76 38.47
N PHE A 89 -17.94 -5.65 38.93
CA PHE A 89 -18.42 -4.29 38.61
C PHE A 89 -17.96 -3.80 37.24
N ASN A 90 -16.75 -4.20 36.82
CA ASN A 90 -16.18 -3.80 35.54
C ASN A 90 -16.64 -4.75 34.43
N THR A 91 -17.12 -4.20 33.31
CA THR A 91 -17.62 -4.96 32.15
C THR A 91 -16.57 -5.91 31.56
N LEU A 92 -15.31 -5.47 31.46
CA LEU A 92 -14.20 -6.28 30.94
C LEU A 92 -13.86 -7.42 31.91
N GLU A 93 -13.78 -7.14 33.21
CA GLU A 93 -13.50 -8.16 34.23
C GLU A 93 -14.63 -9.22 34.27
N ARG A 94 -15.88 -8.76 34.24
CA ARG A 94 -17.06 -9.62 34.13
C ARG A 94 -16.99 -10.51 32.88
N SER A 95 -16.59 -9.93 31.76
CA SER A 95 -16.46 -10.64 30.48
C SER A 95 -15.34 -11.68 30.48
N GLU A 96 -14.20 -11.38 31.10
CA GLU A 96 -13.09 -12.33 31.27
C GLU A 96 -13.45 -13.48 32.21
N MET A 97 -14.16 -13.19 33.31
CA MET A 97 -14.68 -14.22 34.22
C MET A 97 -15.69 -15.14 33.52
N LEU A 98 -16.60 -14.56 32.74
CA LEU A 98 -17.57 -15.34 31.98
C LEU A 98 -16.88 -16.15 30.87
N LEU A 99 -15.87 -15.60 30.21
CA LEU A 99 -15.07 -16.34 29.22
C LEU A 99 -14.33 -17.53 29.86
N LEU A 100 -13.80 -17.39 31.08
CA LEU A 100 -13.20 -18.50 31.83
C LEU A 100 -14.23 -19.61 32.10
N LEU A 101 -15.45 -19.26 32.50
CA LEU A 101 -16.56 -20.20 32.66
C LEU A 101 -16.83 -20.94 31.34
N LEU A 102 -17.02 -20.21 30.23
CA LEU A 102 -17.34 -20.78 28.92
C LEU A 102 -16.27 -21.75 28.40
N ARG A 103 -14.98 -21.48 28.68
CA ARG A 103 -13.87 -22.36 28.30
C ARG A 103 -13.81 -23.65 29.11
N ARG A 104 -14.19 -23.59 30.39
CA ARG A 104 -14.17 -24.74 31.30
C ARG A 104 -15.42 -25.61 31.19
N PHE A 105 -16.57 -25.00 30.96
CA PHE A 105 -17.88 -25.64 30.91
C PHE A 105 -18.57 -25.35 29.56
N PRO A 106 -18.21 -26.06 28.48
CA PRO A 106 -18.71 -25.76 27.13
C PRO A 106 -20.23 -25.79 26.99
N GLU A 107 -20.94 -26.54 27.84
CA GLU A 107 -22.40 -26.59 27.92
C GLU A 107 -23.02 -25.22 28.27
N THR A 108 -22.27 -24.37 28.99
CA THR A 108 -22.72 -23.03 29.39
C THR A 108 -22.68 -22.04 28.22
N VAL A 109 -22.00 -22.35 27.11
CA VAL A 109 -21.95 -21.50 25.91
C VAL A 109 -23.33 -21.28 25.33
N VAL A 110 -24.21 -22.28 25.40
CA VAL A 110 -25.61 -22.17 24.92
C VAL A 110 -26.40 -21.14 25.71
N GLN A 111 -26.12 -21.02 27.01
CA GLN A 111 -26.85 -20.13 27.92
C GLN A 111 -26.25 -18.71 27.93
N HIS A 112 -24.92 -18.60 27.97
CA HIS A 112 -24.25 -17.32 28.25
C HIS A 112 -23.39 -16.80 27.08
N GLY A 113 -23.06 -17.63 26.08
CA GLY A 113 -22.14 -17.25 25.02
C GLY A 113 -22.62 -16.08 24.18
N VAL A 114 -23.84 -16.16 23.64
CA VAL A 114 -24.43 -15.10 22.79
C VAL A 114 -24.60 -13.80 23.59
N GLY A 115 -25.14 -13.89 24.82
CA GLY A 115 -25.32 -12.74 25.69
C GLY A 115 -24.00 -12.04 26.04
N LEU A 116 -22.92 -12.80 26.27
CA LEU A 116 -21.59 -12.22 26.45
C LEU A 116 -21.10 -11.49 25.19
N GLY A 117 -21.30 -12.08 24.01
CA GLY A 117 -20.91 -11.45 22.76
C GLY A 117 -21.66 -10.14 22.49
N GLU A 118 -22.96 -10.10 22.80
CA GLU A 118 -23.76 -8.88 22.68
C GLU A 118 -23.35 -7.82 23.69
N ALA A 119 -23.14 -8.19 24.96
CA ALA A 119 -22.68 -7.28 26.00
C ALA A 119 -21.32 -6.62 25.65
N LEU A 120 -20.40 -7.37 25.04
CA LEU A 120 -19.11 -6.81 24.59
C LEU A 120 -19.26 -5.79 23.45
N LEU A 121 -20.15 -6.06 22.49
CA LEU A 121 -20.41 -5.13 21.38
C LEU A 121 -21.20 -3.90 21.84
N GLU A 122 -22.06 -4.05 22.86
CA GLU A 122 -22.76 -2.95 23.51
C GLU A 122 -21.78 -2.09 24.31
N ALA A 123 -20.88 -2.70 25.08
CA ALA A 123 -19.83 -2.00 25.82
C ALA A 123 -18.92 -1.17 24.91
N GLU A 124 -18.50 -1.74 23.76
CA GLU A 124 -17.75 -1.01 22.73
C GLU A 124 -18.49 0.26 22.26
N THR A 125 -19.82 0.20 22.18
CA THR A 125 -20.66 1.33 21.75
C THR A 125 -20.86 2.36 22.85
N ILE A 126 -21.07 1.92 24.09
CA ILE A 126 -21.26 2.79 25.26
C ILE A 126 -19.97 3.56 25.59
N GLU A 127 -18.81 2.90 25.46
CA GLU A 127 -17.51 3.51 25.72
C GLU A 127 -16.95 4.30 24.52
N GLU A 128 -17.76 4.49 23.46
CA GLU A 128 -17.45 5.32 22.28
C GLU A 128 -16.07 5.05 21.68
N GLN A 129 -15.67 3.78 21.58
CA GLN A 129 -14.36 3.39 21.08
C GLN A 129 -14.13 3.89 19.64
N GLU A 130 -13.11 4.74 19.43
CA GLU A 130 -12.84 5.38 18.14
C GLU A 130 -12.39 4.38 17.06
N SER A 131 -11.76 3.28 17.47
CA SER A 131 -11.21 2.27 16.57
C SER A 131 -11.89 0.91 16.74
N PRO A 132 -12.13 0.16 15.64
CA PRO A 132 -12.60 -1.21 15.75
C PRO A 132 -11.59 -2.14 16.42
N VAL A 133 -10.30 -1.75 16.52
CA VAL A 133 -9.27 -2.52 17.25
C VAL A 133 -9.21 -2.01 18.68
N ASN A 134 -10.07 -2.55 19.52
CA ASN A 134 -10.17 -2.24 20.96
C ASN A 134 -10.29 -3.54 21.78
N CYS A 135 -10.23 -3.41 23.11
CA CYS A 135 -10.21 -4.55 24.04
C CYS A 135 -11.50 -5.40 23.96
N PHE A 136 -12.68 -4.78 23.87
CA PHE A 136 -13.96 -5.46 23.78
C PHE A 136 -14.11 -6.25 22.48
N ARG A 137 -13.81 -5.61 21.35
CA ARG A 137 -13.87 -6.25 20.03
C ARG A 137 -12.85 -7.38 19.93
N LYS A 138 -11.67 -7.21 20.50
CA LYS A 138 -10.64 -8.26 20.55
C LYS A 138 -11.14 -9.46 21.35
N LEU A 139 -11.67 -9.25 22.56
CA LEU A 139 -12.21 -10.32 23.40
C LEU A 139 -13.38 -11.03 22.72
N PHE A 140 -14.28 -10.27 22.10
CA PHE A 140 -15.38 -10.83 21.34
C PHE A 140 -14.90 -11.67 20.15
N VAL A 141 -14.11 -11.09 19.24
CA VAL A 141 -13.75 -11.72 17.96
C VAL A 141 -12.74 -12.85 18.13
N CYS A 142 -11.77 -12.72 19.04
CA CYS A 142 -10.69 -13.68 19.20
C CYS A 142 -11.03 -14.81 20.17
N ASP A 143 -11.84 -14.52 21.20
CA ASP A 143 -12.01 -15.43 22.32
C ASP A 143 -13.44 -15.95 22.46
N VAL A 144 -14.47 -15.10 22.36
CA VAL A 144 -15.87 -15.48 22.55
C VAL A 144 -16.52 -16.04 21.29
N LEU A 145 -16.38 -15.35 20.16
CA LEU A 145 -17.00 -15.71 18.89
C LEU A 145 -16.63 -17.13 18.44
N PRO A 146 -15.35 -17.58 18.53
CA PRO A 146 -15.01 -18.97 18.20
C PRO A 146 -15.73 -20.00 19.07
N LEU A 147 -16.01 -19.72 20.35
CA LEU A 147 -16.76 -20.63 21.22
C LEU A 147 -18.21 -20.73 20.77
N ILE A 148 -18.82 -19.59 20.41
CA ILE A 148 -20.20 -19.51 19.93
C ILE A 148 -20.38 -20.27 18.62
N ILE A 149 -19.58 -19.97 17.59
CA ILE A 149 -19.84 -20.48 16.23
C ILE A 149 -19.47 -21.95 16.05
N ASN A 150 -18.52 -22.45 16.83
CA ASN A 150 -18.11 -23.87 16.80
C ASN A 150 -19.02 -24.77 17.66
N ASN A 151 -19.85 -24.20 18.53
CA ASN A 151 -20.81 -24.99 19.30
C ASN A 151 -22.10 -25.21 18.47
N HIS A 152 -22.38 -26.47 18.14
CA HIS A 152 -23.52 -26.85 17.30
C HIS A 152 -24.88 -26.72 18.00
N ASP A 153 -24.90 -26.70 19.33
CA ASP A 153 -26.13 -26.57 20.12
C ASP A 153 -26.61 -25.11 20.19
N VAL A 154 -25.71 -24.16 20.00
CA VAL A 154 -26.06 -22.74 19.88
C VAL A 154 -26.76 -22.53 18.53
N ARG A 155 -28.04 -22.17 18.52
CA ARG A 155 -28.76 -21.85 17.27
C ARG A 155 -28.72 -20.36 16.98
N LEU A 156 -28.04 -19.97 15.89
CA LEU A 156 -27.94 -18.57 15.46
C LEU A 156 -28.60 -18.36 14.10
N PRO A 157 -29.36 -17.27 13.90
CA PRO A 157 -29.85 -16.89 12.59
C PRO A 157 -28.71 -16.42 11.68
N ALA A 158 -28.84 -16.66 10.37
CA ALA A 158 -27.81 -16.31 9.37
C ALA A 158 -27.43 -14.82 9.40
N ASN A 159 -28.39 -13.92 9.61
CA ASN A 159 -28.15 -12.48 9.69
C ASN A 159 -27.18 -12.11 10.83
N LEU A 160 -27.29 -12.79 11.97
CA LEU A 160 -26.40 -12.57 13.11
C LEU A 160 -24.99 -13.12 12.83
N LEU A 161 -24.88 -14.27 12.16
CA LEU A 161 -23.61 -14.81 11.69
C LEU A 161 -22.90 -13.85 10.72
N TYR A 162 -23.64 -13.24 9.78
CA TYR A 162 -23.10 -12.21 8.88
C TYR A 162 -22.68 -10.94 9.63
N LYS A 163 -23.45 -10.51 10.63
CA LYS A 163 -23.07 -9.38 11.51
C LYS A 163 -21.73 -9.68 12.22
N TYR A 164 -21.58 -10.87 12.80
CA TYR A 164 -20.36 -11.27 13.49
C TYR A 164 -19.17 -11.41 12.54
N LEU A 165 -19.37 -11.98 11.34
CA LEU A 165 -18.33 -12.06 10.32
C LEU A 165 -17.85 -10.66 9.89
N ASN A 166 -18.77 -9.70 9.70
CA ASN A 166 -18.40 -8.31 9.39
C ASN A 166 -17.56 -7.69 10.50
N LYS A 167 -18.00 -7.83 11.76
CA LYS A 167 -17.29 -7.29 12.93
C LYS A 167 -15.90 -7.92 13.09
N ALA A 168 -15.76 -9.20 12.80
CA ALA A 168 -14.49 -9.91 12.79
C ALA A 168 -13.58 -9.45 11.65
N ALA A 169 -14.10 -9.34 10.42
CA ALA A 169 -13.33 -8.90 9.26
C ALA A 169 -12.80 -7.47 9.45
N GLU A 170 -13.66 -6.54 9.87
CA GLU A 170 -13.29 -5.17 10.20
C GLU A 170 -12.15 -5.12 11.23
N PHE A 171 -12.29 -5.87 12.34
CA PHE A 171 -11.29 -5.95 13.40
C PHE A 171 -9.94 -6.47 12.90
N TYR A 172 -9.93 -7.65 12.26
CA TYR A 172 -8.67 -8.29 11.84
C TYR A 172 -7.97 -7.51 10.73
N ILE A 173 -8.71 -6.92 9.78
CA ILE A 173 -8.11 -6.10 8.72
C ILE A 173 -7.44 -4.88 9.34
N ASN A 174 -8.16 -4.12 10.18
CA ASN A 174 -7.59 -2.96 10.86
C ASN A 174 -6.43 -3.31 11.78
N TYR A 175 -6.48 -4.45 12.49
CA TYR A 175 -5.40 -4.92 13.34
C TYR A 175 -4.11 -5.15 12.53
N VAL A 176 -4.22 -5.80 11.37
CA VAL A 176 -3.06 -6.09 10.52
C VAL A 176 -2.51 -4.84 9.83
N THR A 177 -3.38 -3.91 9.47
CA THR A 177 -3.02 -2.71 8.69
C THR A 177 -2.65 -1.51 9.56
N ARG A 178 -2.71 -1.63 10.89
CA ARG A 178 -2.33 -0.55 11.81
C ARG A 178 -0.84 -0.24 11.66
N SER A 179 -0.55 1.06 11.51
CA SER A 179 0.82 1.57 11.62
C SER A 179 1.24 1.53 13.09
N THR A 180 2.48 1.10 13.35
CA THR A 180 3.12 1.07 14.67
C THR A 180 3.56 2.47 15.16
N GLN A 181 2.85 3.53 14.76
CA GLN A 181 3.17 4.88 15.24
C GLN A 181 2.86 4.99 16.73
N ILE A 182 3.87 5.50 17.44
CA ILE A 182 3.84 5.82 18.86
C ILE A 182 2.76 6.90 19.03
N GLU A 183 1.64 6.57 19.66
CA GLU A 183 0.85 7.57 20.37
C GLU A 183 1.70 8.06 21.54
N SER A 184 2.60 9.01 21.26
CA SER A 184 3.38 9.70 22.27
C SER A 184 2.48 10.75 22.91
N GLN A 185 1.62 10.31 23.81
CA GLN A 185 1.06 11.16 24.85
C GLN A 185 1.08 10.39 26.17
N HIS A 186 1.94 10.89 27.06
CA HIS A 186 2.06 10.56 28.49
C HIS A 186 2.71 9.21 28.84
N GLN A 187 4.04 9.22 29.04
CA GLN A 187 4.64 8.92 30.35
C GLN A 187 6.16 9.15 30.33
N GLY A 188 6.66 9.68 31.44
CA GLY A 188 8.02 10.19 31.61
C GLY A 188 9.11 9.13 31.49
N ALA A 189 10.30 9.62 31.19
CA ALA A 189 11.54 8.88 31.07
C ALA A 189 11.79 7.94 32.25
N GLN A 190 12.08 6.67 31.95
CA GLN A 190 13.05 5.89 32.71
C GLN A 190 13.84 5.01 31.73
N GLU A 191 15.12 5.34 31.60
CA GLU A 191 16.13 4.54 30.91
C GLU A 191 16.31 3.20 31.65
N SER A 192 16.24 2.10 30.91
CA SER A 192 16.99 0.89 31.28
C SER A 192 17.60 0.31 30.02
N SER A 193 18.93 0.20 30.07
CA SER A 193 19.77 -0.42 29.05
C SER A 193 19.61 -1.92 29.17
N ASP A 194 19.28 -2.61 28.07
CA ASP A 194 19.56 -4.04 27.98
C ASP A 194 20.03 -4.47 26.59
N LEU A 195 21.06 -5.31 26.63
CA LEU A 195 21.92 -5.76 25.54
C LEU A 195 21.19 -6.71 24.57
N MET A 196 21.57 -6.60 23.29
CA MET A 196 21.06 -7.34 22.13
C MET A 196 21.17 -8.86 22.21
N SER A 197 20.20 -9.56 21.60
CA SER A 197 20.42 -10.85 20.93
C SER A 197 19.64 -10.93 19.60
N PRO A 198 20.19 -11.50 18.50
CA PRO A 198 19.53 -11.54 17.20
C PRO A 198 18.96 -12.93 16.91
N SER A 199 17.61 -13.11 16.93
CA SER A 199 16.93 -14.25 16.28
C SER A 199 15.41 -14.05 16.13
N LYS A 200 14.98 -13.85 14.87
CA LYS A 200 13.77 -14.38 14.20
C LYS A 200 12.40 -14.33 14.91
N ARG A 201 11.65 -13.25 14.67
CA ARG A 201 10.31 -13.18 14.00
C ARG A 201 9.76 -11.78 14.30
N SER A 202 9.50 -10.98 13.26
CA SER A 202 8.95 -9.63 13.38
C SER A 202 7.47 -9.68 13.78
N SER A 203 7.16 -10.04 15.03
CA SER A 203 5.82 -9.88 15.58
C SER A 203 5.58 -8.40 15.87
N GLN A 204 4.54 -7.85 15.24
CA GLN A 204 4.04 -6.48 15.41
C GLN A 204 3.91 -6.14 16.91
N LYS A 205 4.58 -5.08 17.37
CA LYS A 205 4.48 -4.57 18.74
C LYS A 205 3.38 -3.53 18.83
N TYR A 206 2.13 -3.97 18.79
CA TYR A 206 0.96 -3.12 19.03
C TYR A 206 0.24 -3.59 20.29
N ILE A 207 0.08 -2.67 21.25
CA ILE A 207 -0.62 -2.92 22.51
C ILE A 207 -2.01 -2.27 22.38
N ILE A 208 -3.05 -3.08 22.51
CA ILE A 208 -4.43 -2.60 22.51
C ILE A 208 -4.69 -1.96 23.87
N GLU A 209 -5.25 -0.76 23.87
CA GLU A 209 -5.61 -0.06 25.10
C GLU A 209 -6.49 -0.93 26.01
N GLY A 210 -6.20 -0.93 27.32
CA GLY A 210 -6.87 -1.77 28.30
C GLY A 210 -6.39 -3.23 28.34
N LEU A 211 -5.42 -3.62 27.52
CA LEU A 211 -4.85 -4.98 27.49
C LEU A 211 -3.34 -5.00 27.75
N THR A 212 -2.84 -6.15 28.19
CA THR A 212 -1.39 -6.38 28.31
C THR A 212 -0.76 -6.62 26.93
N GLU A 213 0.56 -6.49 26.82
CA GLU A 213 1.27 -6.78 25.57
C GLU A 213 0.99 -8.22 25.09
N LYS A 214 1.06 -9.21 25.99
CA LYS A 214 0.77 -10.61 25.69
C LYS A 214 -0.66 -10.81 25.20
N SER A 215 -1.64 -10.16 25.85
CA SER A 215 -3.05 -10.31 25.46
C SER A 215 -3.42 -9.50 24.20
N SER A 216 -2.60 -8.53 23.79
CA SER A 216 -2.80 -7.75 22.56
C SER A 216 -2.31 -8.45 21.29
N GLN A 217 -1.42 -9.45 21.43
CA GLN A 217 -0.82 -10.13 20.29
C GLN A 217 -1.77 -11.17 19.67
N ILE A 218 -1.88 -11.13 18.34
CA ILE A 218 -2.66 -12.08 17.55
C ILE A 218 -1.74 -12.78 16.56
N VAL A 219 -1.61 -14.10 16.73
CA VAL A 219 -0.86 -14.96 15.81
C VAL A 219 -1.73 -15.31 14.60
N ASP A 220 -1.17 -15.11 13.40
CA ASP A 220 -1.78 -15.42 12.10
C ASP A 220 -3.22 -14.86 11.93
N PRO A 221 -3.42 -13.53 12.03
CA PRO A 221 -4.74 -12.89 12.03
C PRO A 221 -5.57 -13.22 10.78
N TRP A 222 -4.95 -13.27 9.61
CA TRP A 222 -5.63 -13.69 8.37
C TRP A 222 -6.12 -15.13 8.45
N GLU A 223 -5.32 -16.08 8.96
CA GLU A 223 -5.75 -17.47 9.08
C GLU A 223 -6.94 -17.60 10.06
N ARG A 224 -6.93 -16.85 11.17
CA ARG A 224 -8.06 -16.80 12.11
C ARG A 224 -9.33 -16.27 11.45
N LEU A 225 -9.23 -15.19 10.68
CA LEU A 225 -10.37 -14.63 9.95
C LEU A 225 -10.94 -15.60 8.92
N PHE A 226 -10.10 -16.28 8.13
CA PHE A 226 -10.56 -17.29 7.18
C PHE A 226 -11.15 -18.54 7.87
N LYS A 227 -10.68 -18.90 9.07
CA LYS A 227 -11.32 -19.94 9.89
C LYS A 227 -12.74 -19.53 10.31
N ILE A 228 -12.94 -18.28 10.74
CA ILE A 228 -14.28 -17.76 11.05
C ILE A 228 -15.18 -17.77 9.81
N LEU A 229 -14.68 -17.30 8.65
CA LEU A 229 -15.40 -17.37 7.38
C LEU A 229 -15.86 -18.80 7.06
N ASN A 230 -14.98 -19.77 7.21
CA ASN A 230 -15.30 -21.17 6.92
C ASN A 230 -16.39 -21.72 7.84
N VAL A 231 -16.30 -21.46 9.15
CA VAL A 231 -17.33 -21.92 10.10
C VAL A 231 -18.66 -21.22 9.84
N VAL A 232 -18.66 -19.90 9.63
CA VAL A 232 -19.87 -19.15 9.27
C VAL A 232 -20.47 -19.66 7.96
N GLY A 233 -19.64 -19.94 6.96
CA GLY A 233 -20.09 -20.50 5.69
C GLY A 233 -20.76 -21.86 5.86
N MET A 234 -20.19 -22.76 6.66
CA MET A 234 -20.81 -24.05 6.99
C MET A 234 -22.16 -23.86 7.70
N ARG A 235 -22.23 -22.93 8.65
CA ARG A 235 -23.45 -22.63 9.44
C ARG A 235 -24.54 -21.95 8.61
N CYS A 236 -24.17 -21.25 7.54
CA CYS A 236 -25.08 -20.63 6.58
C CYS A 236 -25.35 -21.52 5.35
N GLU A 237 -24.94 -22.80 5.39
CA GLU A 237 -25.13 -23.78 4.31
C GLU A 237 -24.52 -23.34 2.96
N TRP A 238 -23.40 -22.61 3.01
CA TRP A 238 -22.65 -22.26 1.82
C TRP A 238 -22.00 -23.51 1.23
N GLN A 239 -21.82 -23.51 -0.09
CA GLN A 239 -21.07 -24.57 -0.76
C GLN A 239 -19.58 -24.36 -0.42
N MET A 240 -19.12 -24.96 0.68
CA MET A 240 -17.73 -24.97 1.10
C MET A 240 -17.15 -26.34 0.77
N ASP A 241 -15.99 -26.35 0.09
CA ASP A 241 -15.36 -27.62 -0.27
C ASP A 241 -14.36 -27.99 0.83
N LYS A 242 -14.20 -29.29 1.06
CA LYS A 242 -13.34 -29.83 2.11
C LYS A 242 -11.88 -29.74 1.65
N GLY A 243 -11.07 -28.85 2.24
CA GLY A 243 -9.62 -28.79 2.04
C GLY A 243 -8.98 -27.40 2.21
N ARG A 244 -7.65 -27.35 2.41
CA ARG A 244 -6.90 -26.08 2.31
C ARG A 244 -6.84 -25.68 0.84
N ARG A 245 -7.30 -24.47 0.52
CA ARG A 245 -7.30 -23.89 -0.84
C ARG A 245 -6.38 -22.71 -0.92
N SER A 246 -5.79 -22.50 -2.09
CA SER A 246 -5.15 -21.23 -2.39
C SER A 246 -6.21 -20.13 -2.51
N TYR A 247 -5.82 -18.87 -2.32
CA TYR A 247 -6.72 -17.73 -2.53
C TYR A 247 -7.19 -17.65 -4.00
N GLY A 248 -6.36 -18.10 -4.94
CA GLY A 248 -6.74 -18.24 -6.35
C GLY A 248 -7.87 -19.24 -6.58
N ASP A 249 -7.85 -20.40 -5.91
CA ASP A 249 -8.91 -21.41 -6.01
C ASP A 249 -10.23 -20.90 -5.44
N ILE A 250 -10.17 -20.18 -4.31
CA ILE A 250 -11.35 -19.55 -3.70
C ILE A 250 -11.97 -18.57 -4.69
N LEU A 251 -11.17 -17.67 -5.27
CA LEU A 251 -11.65 -16.68 -6.23
C LEU A 251 -12.20 -17.34 -7.50
N HIS A 252 -11.52 -18.37 -8.03
CA HIS A 252 -11.99 -19.09 -9.21
C HIS A 252 -13.37 -19.70 -8.99
N ARG A 253 -13.58 -20.35 -7.83
CA ARG A 253 -14.89 -20.87 -7.46
C ARG A 253 -15.94 -19.77 -7.34
N MET A 254 -15.61 -18.62 -6.74
CA MET A 254 -16.58 -17.52 -6.62
C MET A 254 -16.98 -16.97 -8.00
N LYS A 255 -16.07 -16.95 -8.97
CA LYS A 255 -16.40 -16.62 -10.36
C LYS A 255 -17.37 -17.63 -10.97
N ASP A 256 -17.16 -18.92 -10.76
CA ASP A 256 -18.05 -19.96 -11.27
C ASP A 256 -19.44 -19.90 -10.60
N LEU A 257 -19.48 -19.68 -9.29
CA LEU A 257 -20.73 -19.50 -8.54
C LEU A 257 -21.49 -18.25 -9.01
N CYS A 258 -20.77 -17.15 -9.24
CA CYS A 258 -21.34 -15.93 -9.80
C CYS A 258 -21.96 -16.16 -11.18
N ARG A 259 -21.27 -16.88 -12.09
CA ARG A 259 -21.82 -17.24 -13.41
C ARG A 259 -23.05 -18.12 -13.30
N TYR A 260 -23.06 -19.08 -12.36
CA TYR A 260 -24.21 -19.93 -12.11
C TYR A 260 -25.43 -19.10 -11.68
N MET A 261 -25.25 -18.17 -10.74
CA MET A 261 -26.33 -17.29 -10.27
C MET A 261 -26.90 -16.38 -11.36
N THR A 262 -26.11 -15.98 -12.36
CA THR A 262 -26.59 -15.16 -13.48
C THR A 262 -27.43 -15.97 -14.47
N ASN A 263 -27.20 -17.29 -14.57
CA ASN A 263 -27.81 -18.13 -15.60
C ASN A 263 -29.07 -18.88 -15.15
N PHE A 264 -29.32 -18.99 -13.84
CA PHE A 264 -30.45 -19.74 -13.27
C PHE A 264 -31.15 -18.87 -12.26
N ASP A 265 -32.48 -18.93 -12.15
CA ASP A 265 -33.24 -18.27 -11.09
C ASP A 265 -33.59 -19.29 -9.99
N ASN A 266 -33.21 -19.04 -8.74
CA ASN A 266 -33.36 -20.00 -7.66
C ASN A 266 -33.52 -19.30 -6.29
N GLU A 267 -34.42 -19.80 -5.45
CA GLU A 267 -34.61 -19.35 -4.06
C GLU A 267 -33.31 -19.41 -3.22
N ALA A 268 -32.37 -20.30 -3.57
CA ALA A 268 -31.05 -20.39 -2.94
C ALA A 268 -30.11 -19.20 -3.22
N HIS A 269 -30.50 -18.26 -4.09
CA HIS A 269 -29.67 -17.12 -4.49
C HIS A 269 -29.17 -16.29 -3.33
N ALA A 270 -29.99 -16.02 -2.31
CA ALA A 270 -29.56 -15.21 -1.17
C ALA A 270 -28.32 -15.78 -0.46
N LYS A 271 -28.19 -17.11 -0.37
CA LYS A 271 -27.02 -17.77 0.23
C LYS A 271 -25.78 -17.62 -0.65
N TYR A 272 -25.93 -17.86 -1.96
CA TYR A 272 -24.83 -17.71 -2.92
C TYR A 272 -24.35 -16.27 -3.06
N LYS A 273 -25.28 -15.29 -3.04
CA LYS A 273 -24.97 -13.85 -3.03
C LYS A 273 -24.02 -13.51 -1.88
N ASN A 274 -24.39 -13.88 -0.66
CA ASN A 274 -23.56 -13.63 0.52
C ASN A 274 -22.22 -14.39 0.46
N GLN A 275 -22.24 -15.64 0.01
CA GLN A 275 -21.01 -16.44 -0.14
C GLN A 275 -20.01 -15.77 -1.08
N VAL A 276 -20.47 -15.31 -2.25
CA VAL A 276 -19.62 -14.60 -3.25
C VAL A 276 -19.09 -13.30 -2.66
N VAL A 277 -19.93 -12.47 -2.03
CA VAL A 277 -19.50 -11.20 -1.43
C VAL A 277 -18.41 -11.42 -0.38
N TYR A 278 -18.69 -12.18 0.68
CA TYR A 278 -17.76 -12.30 1.81
C TYR A 278 -16.46 -13.03 1.44
N SER A 279 -16.55 -14.10 0.64
CA SER A 279 -15.35 -14.86 0.23
C SER A 279 -14.45 -14.01 -0.67
N THR A 280 -15.04 -13.31 -1.64
CA THR A 280 -14.30 -12.48 -2.60
C THR A 280 -13.74 -11.24 -1.91
N MET A 281 -14.51 -10.61 -1.02
CA MET A 281 -14.07 -9.46 -0.22
C MET A 281 -12.83 -9.77 0.63
N LEU A 282 -12.81 -10.93 1.31
CA LEU A 282 -11.67 -11.30 2.14
C LEU A 282 -10.43 -11.65 1.29
N VAL A 283 -10.61 -12.30 0.14
CA VAL A 283 -9.52 -12.50 -0.82
C VAL A 283 -9.01 -11.16 -1.35
N PHE A 284 -9.90 -10.22 -1.66
CA PHE A 284 -9.56 -8.87 -2.09
C PHE A 284 -8.67 -8.15 -1.08
N PHE A 285 -9.17 -7.94 0.15
CA PHE A 285 -8.42 -7.19 1.17
C PHE A 285 -7.11 -7.87 1.54
N LYS A 286 -7.08 -9.21 1.63
CA LYS A 286 -5.86 -9.97 1.91
C LYS A 286 -4.76 -9.71 0.88
N ASN A 287 -5.11 -9.81 -0.40
CA ASN A 287 -4.16 -9.69 -1.50
C ASN A 287 -3.80 -8.22 -1.78
N ALA A 288 -4.74 -7.29 -1.62
CA ALA A 288 -4.46 -5.85 -1.69
C ALA A 288 -3.47 -5.44 -0.60
N PHE A 289 -3.67 -5.91 0.65
CA PHE A 289 -2.71 -5.72 1.73
C PHE A 289 -1.34 -6.32 1.41
N GLN A 290 -1.28 -7.56 0.93
CA GLN A 290 0.00 -8.21 0.60
C GLN A 290 0.78 -7.47 -0.49
N TYR A 291 0.08 -6.99 -1.52
CA TYR A 291 0.68 -6.14 -2.55
C TYR A 291 1.26 -4.86 -1.94
N VAL A 292 0.45 -4.09 -1.20
CA VAL A 292 0.88 -2.81 -0.60
C VAL A 292 2.00 -3.00 0.41
N ASN A 293 1.93 -4.04 1.25
CA ASN A 293 2.98 -4.36 2.21
C ASN A 293 4.31 -4.72 1.54
N SER A 294 4.28 -5.19 0.29
CA SER A 294 5.50 -5.49 -0.48
C SER A 294 6.04 -4.25 -1.21
N ILE A 295 5.17 -3.37 -1.72
CA ILE A 295 5.59 -2.16 -2.44
C ILE A 295 5.85 -0.96 -1.53
N GLN A 296 5.30 -0.94 -0.32
CA GLN A 296 5.45 0.15 0.65
C GLN A 296 5.34 -0.39 2.10
N PRO A 297 6.32 -1.21 2.54
CA PRO A 297 6.30 -1.84 3.86
C PRO A 297 6.31 -0.86 5.03
N SER A 298 6.85 0.35 4.82
CA SER A 298 6.92 1.42 5.83
C SER A 298 5.55 1.84 6.40
N LEU A 299 4.45 1.57 5.68
CA LEU A 299 3.09 1.84 6.16
C LEU A 299 2.68 0.96 7.34
N PHE A 300 3.29 -0.22 7.48
CA PHE A 300 2.87 -1.25 8.44
C PHE A 300 3.97 -1.63 9.43
N GLN A 301 5.19 -1.09 9.25
CA GLN A 301 6.36 -1.41 10.06
C GLN A 301 6.73 -0.28 11.01
N GLY A 302 7.39 -0.65 12.12
CA GLY A 302 7.82 0.28 13.16
C GLY A 302 8.96 1.19 12.73
N PRO A 303 9.17 2.31 13.44
CA PRO A 303 10.27 3.24 13.17
C PRO A 303 11.66 2.56 13.23
N ASN A 304 11.77 1.39 13.87
CA ASN A 304 13.00 0.63 14.01
C ASN A 304 13.21 -0.44 12.92
N ALA A 305 12.31 -0.57 11.95
CA ALA A 305 12.47 -1.52 10.84
C ALA A 305 13.41 -0.94 9.76
N PRO A 306 14.22 -1.78 9.09
CA PRO A 306 15.06 -1.31 7.99
C PRO A 306 14.16 -0.71 6.90
N SER A 307 14.34 0.59 6.61
CA SER A 307 13.59 1.31 5.60
C SER A 307 13.83 0.68 4.23
N GLN A 308 12.91 -0.16 3.79
CA GLN A 308 12.89 -0.65 2.41
C GLN A 308 12.36 0.45 1.51
N VAL A 309 13.05 0.68 0.39
CA VAL A 309 12.66 1.69 -0.59
C VAL A 309 11.29 1.35 -1.18
N PRO A 310 10.33 2.29 -1.19
CA PRO A 310 9.02 2.03 -1.78
C PRO A 310 9.12 1.84 -3.30
N LEU A 311 8.29 0.97 -3.84
CA LEU A 311 8.20 0.65 -5.28
C LEU A 311 7.00 1.34 -5.91
N VAL A 312 7.18 2.01 -7.04
CA VAL A 312 6.15 2.77 -7.75
C VAL A 312 5.76 2.11 -9.08
N LEU A 313 4.46 2.01 -9.35
CA LEU A 313 3.93 1.49 -10.62
C LEU A 313 3.81 2.62 -11.65
N LEU A 314 4.46 2.44 -12.80
CA LEU A 314 4.64 3.43 -13.85
C LEU A 314 4.39 2.84 -15.25
N GLU A 315 4.17 3.68 -16.25
CA GLU A 315 4.08 3.31 -17.66
C GLU A 315 5.46 2.91 -18.21
N ASP A 316 5.52 1.95 -19.12
CA ASP A 316 6.78 1.67 -19.81
C ASP A 316 7.04 2.71 -20.91
N VAL A 317 8.07 3.52 -20.70
CA VAL A 317 8.53 4.55 -21.64
C VAL A 317 9.80 4.10 -22.40
N SER A 318 10.14 2.81 -22.39
CA SER A 318 11.39 2.29 -23.00
C SER A 318 11.49 2.42 -24.51
N ASN A 319 10.36 2.61 -25.21
CA ASN A 319 10.33 2.73 -26.67
C ASN A 319 10.58 4.17 -27.17
N VAL A 320 11.05 5.08 -26.31
CA VAL A 320 11.31 6.48 -26.69
C VAL A 320 12.35 6.62 -27.78
N TYR A 321 13.29 5.68 -27.87
CA TYR A 321 14.31 5.66 -28.92
C TYR A 321 13.85 5.00 -30.24
N GLY A 322 12.69 4.34 -30.26
CA GLY A 322 12.12 3.75 -31.46
C GLY A 322 11.68 4.79 -32.48
N ASP A 323 11.44 4.39 -33.72
CA ASP A 323 10.98 5.31 -34.77
C ASP A 323 9.65 5.96 -34.39
N VAL A 324 9.51 7.25 -34.69
CA VAL A 324 8.18 7.88 -34.72
C VAL A 324 7.46 7.20 -35.88
N GLU A 325 6.75 6.09 -35.63
CA GLU A 325 5.73 5.62 -36.55
C GLU A 325 4.68 6.73 -36.61
N ILE A 326 4.87 7.66 -37.56
CA ILE A 326 3.82 8.55 -38.01
C ILE A 326 2.84 7.61 -38.70
N ASP A 327 1.94 7.04 -37.91
CA ASP A 327 0.82 6.26 -38.36
C ASP A 327 -0.06 7.22 -39.18
N ARG A 328 0.27 7.37 -40.46
CA ARG A 328 -0.42 8.23 -41.43
C ARG A 328 -1.90 7.84 -41.60
N ASN A 329 -2.35 6.79 -40.91
CA ASN A 329 -3.68 6.22 -40.98
C ASN A 329 -4.42 6.20 -39.63
N LYS A 330 -4.54 7.33 -38.92
CA LYS A 330 -5.76 7.63 -38.13
C LYS A 330 -6.12 9.10 -38.25
N HIS A 331 -7.22 9.38 -38.92
CA HIS A 331 -7.78 10.71 -39.16
C HIS A 331 -7.81 11.59 -37.89
N ILE A 332 -6.86 12.51 -37.82
CA ILE A 332 -6.80 13.66 -36.90
C ILE A 332 -7.99 14.62 -37.11
N HIS A 333 -8.78 14.44 -38.18
CA HIS A 333 -9.97 15.26 -38.47
C HIS A 333 -11.25 14.87 -37.71
N LYS A 334 -11.31 13.74 -36.98
CA LYS A 334 -12.53 13.38 -36.22
C LYS A 334 -12.55 13.88 -34.76
N LYS A 335 -11.45 14.43 -34.23
CA LYS A 335 -11.41 15.03 -32.87
C LYS A 335 -11.41 16.57 -32.83
N ARG A 336 -11.31 17.26 -33.97
CA ARG A 336 -11.30 18.74 -34.04
C ARG A 336 -12.62 19.37 -34.52
N LYS A 337 -13.68 18.58 -34.73
CA LYS A 337 -14.99 19.05 -35.20
C LYS A 337 -16.10 19.08 -34.13
N LEU A 338 -15.71 19.24 -32.86
CA LEU A 338 -16.63 19.39 -31.71
C LEU A 338 -16.20 20.55 -30.79
N ALA A 339 -15.52 21.56 -31.32
CA ALA A 339 -15.05 22.72 -30.53
C ALA A 339 -15.65 24.07 -30.97
N GLU A 340 -16.57 24.11 -31.94
CA GLU A 340 -17.21 25.37 -32.34
C GLU A 340 -18.73 25.19 -32.54
N GLY A 341 -19.50 25.77 -31.61
CA GLY A 341 -20.80 26.39 -31.90
C GLY A 341 -22.07 25.54 -31.72
N ARG A 342 -22.56 25.40 -30.48
CA ARG A 342 -23.88 25.92 -30.01
C ARG A 342 -24.26 25.30 -28.67
N GLU A 343 -24.57 26.18 -27.72
CA GLU A 343 -25.30 25.87 -26.49
C GLU A 343 -26.56 25.05 -26.77
N LYS A 344 -26.65 23.86 -26.17
CA LYS A 344 -27.90 23.32 -25.62
C LYS A 344 -27.57 22.48 -24.39
N THR A 345 -28.26 22.82 -23.31
CA THR A 345 -28.41 22.06 -22.08
C THR A 345 -28.79 20.62 -22.36
N MET A 346 -28.22 19.65 -21.62
CA MET A 346 -28.89 18.47 -21.03
C MET A 346 -27.87 17.45 -20.50
N SER A 347 -28.01 17.18 -19.20
CA SER A 347 -27.75 15.96 -18.43
C SER A 347 -26.42 15.22 -18.50
N SER A 348 -25.83 15.12 -17.30
CA SER A 348 -24.92 14.10 -16.82
C SER A 348 -25.50 12.69 -16.94
N ASP A 349 -24.59 11.72 -16.88
CA ASP A 349 -24.75 10.29 -16.64
C ASP A 349 -24.96 9.39 -17.88
N ASP A 350 -24.30 8.23 -17.81
CA ASP A 350 -24.30 7.08 -18.71
C ASP A 350 -23.32 7.08 -19.90
N GLU A 351 -22.08 6.64 -19.64
CA GLU A 351 -21.38 5.74 -20.56
C GLU A 351 -20.86 4.54 -19.77
N ASP A 352 -21.65 3.47 -19.85
CA ASP A 352 -21.49 2.23 -19.12
C ASP A 352 -20.59 1.23 -19.88
N CYS A 353 -19.80 0.51 -19.09
CA CYS A 353 -19.18 -0.80 -19.30
C CYS A 353 -19.06 -1.38 -20.74
N SER A 354 -17.82 -1.46 -21.27
CA SER A 354 -17.19 -2.69 -21.82
C SER A 354 -15.93 -2.38 -22.64
N ALA A 355 -14.88 -1.88 -21.99
CA ALA A 355 -13.53 -2.05 -22.51
C ALA A 355 -12.98 -3.35 -21.92
N LYS A 356 -13.17 -4.48 -22.62
CA LYS A 356 -12.50 -5.75 -22.29
C LYS A 356 -11.01 -5.46 -22.07
N GLY A 357 -10.57 -5.51 -20.81
CA GLY A 357 -9.26 -5.11 -20.37
C GLY A 357 -8.18 -5.85 -21.16
N ARG A 358 -7.37 -5.12 -21.91
CA ARG A 358 -6.10 -5.67 -22.38
C ARG A 358 -5.30 -6.01 -21.13
N ASN A 359 -4.93 -7.27 -20.96
CA ASN A 359 -4.02 -7.68 -19.88
C ASN A 359 -2.68 -6.98 -20.10
N ARG A 360 -2.48 -5.85 -19.43
CA ARG A 360 -1.21 -5.14 -19.39
C ARG A 360 -0.26 -5.96 -18.52
N HIS A 361 1.00 -6.09 -18.91
CA HIS A 361 1.95 -6.83 -18.11
C HIS A 361 2.69 -5.85 -17.20
N ILE A 362 2.80 -6.20 -15.92
CA ILE A 362 3.66 -5.46 -14.99
C ILE A 362 5.03 -6.15 -14.98
N VAL A 363 6.05 -5.42 -15.39
CA VAL A 363 7.44 -5.86 -15.42
C VAL A 363 8.11 -5.41 -14.11
N VAL A 364 8.80 -6.35 -13.47
CA VAL A 364 9.53 -6.12 -12.21
C VAL A 364 10.96 -6.63 -12.38
N ASN A 365 11.94 -5.84 -11.95
CA ASN A 365 13.32 -6.29 -11.91
C ASN A 365 13.52 -7.26 -10.74
N LYS A 366 13.90 -8.51 -11.03
CA LYS A 366 14.09 -9.55 -10.00
C LYS A 366 15.19 -9.20 -8.99
N ALA A 367 16.19 -8.41 -9.39
CA ALA A 367 17.24 -7.96 -8.49
C ALA A 367 16.73 -6.95 -7.45
N GLU A 368 15.66 -6.22 -7.78
CA GLU A 368 15.07 -5.19 -6.91
C GLU A 368 13.98 -5.78 -5.99
N LEU A 369 13.33 -6.88 -6.39
CA LEU A 369 12.27 -7.51 -5.61
C LEU A 369 12.32 -9.05 -5.71
N ALA A 370 12.88 -9.68 -4.68
CA ALA A 370 13.06 -11.14 -4.62
C ALA A 370 11.73 -11.90 -4.67
N ASN A 371 10.67 -11.37 -4.04
CA ASN A 371 9.32 -11.96 -4.03
C ASN A 371 8.41 -11.44 -5.16
N SER A 372 8.99 -10.98 -6.28
CA SER A 372 8.24 -10.38 -7.40
C SER A 372 7.07 -11.23 -7.92
N ILE A 373 7.20 -12.56 -7.94
CA ILE A 373 6.12 -13.46 -8.38
C ILE A 373 4.90 -13.36 -7.45
N GLU A 374 5.13 -13.40 -6.13
CA GLU A 374 4.06 -13.33 -5.13
C GLU A 374 3.37 -11.97 -5.13
N VAL A 375 4.12 -10.89 -5.37
CA VAL A 375 3.58 -9.52 -5.45
C VAL A 375 2.69 -9.35 -6.67
N LEU A 376 3.11 -9.86 -7.83
CA LEU A 376 2.32 -9.83 -9.06
C LEU A 376 1.07 -10.71 -8.95
N GLU A 377 1.18 -11.88 -8.31
CA GLU A 377 0.04 -12.74 -8.02
C GLU A 377 -0.96 -12.06 -7.08
N SER A 378 -0.47 -11.43 -6.00
CA SER A 378 -1.31 -10.68 -5.06
C SER A 378 -2.04 -9.53 -5.77
N PHE A 379 -1.34 -8.75 -6.59
CA PHE A 379 -1.98 -7.69 -7.39
C PHE A 379 -3.07 -8.23 -8.31
N LYS A 380 -2.77 -9.33 -9.02
CA LYS A 380 -3.72 -9.98 -9.93
C LYS A 380 -4.97 -10.46 -9.18
N LEU A 381 -4.80 -11.16 -8.07
CA LEU A 381 -5.91 -11.70 -7.28
C LEU A 381 -6.77 -10.57 -6.69
N ALA A 382 -6.15 -9.51 -6.17
CA ALA A 382 -6.88 -8.34 -5.67
C ALA A 382 -7.69 -7.65 -6.79
N ARG A 383 -7.07 -7.39 -7.95
CA ARG A 383 -7.77 -6.79 -9.10
C ARG A 383 -8.94 -7.66 -9.58
N GLU A 384 -8.72 -8.96 -9.74
CA GLU A 384 -9.78 -9.87 -10.20
C GLU A 384 -10.92 -10.03 -9.18
N SER A 385 -10.61 -9.91 -7.88
CA SER A 385 -11.61 -9.91 -6.81
C SER A 385 -12.43 -8.62 -6.83
N TRP A 386 -11.78 -7.46 -7.03
CA TRP A 386 -12.45 -6.18 -7.22
C TRP A 386 -13.39 -6.22 -8.43
N GLU A 387 -12.90 -6.66 -9.59
CA GLU A 387 -13.72 -6.79 -10.80
C GLU A 387 -14.93 -7.70 -10.61
N LEU A 388 -14.78 -8.80 -9.85
CA LEU A 388 -15.91 -9.68 -9.51
C LEU A 388 -16.93 -9.00 -8.59
N LEU A 389 -16.48 -8.29 -7.56
CA LEU A 389 -17.35 -7.56 -6.62
C LEU A 389 -18.17 -6.46 -7.31
N TYR A 390 -17.62 -5.82 -8.35
CA TYR A 390 -18.32 -4.81 -9.15
C TYR A 390 -18.97 -5.36 -10.42
N SER A 391 -19.00 -6.68 -10.63
CA SER A 391 -19.53 -7.28 -11.87
C SER A 391 -21.06 -7.33 -11.95
N LEU A 392 -21.74 -7.39 -10.79
CA LEU A 392 -23.20 -7.44 -10.68
C LEU A 392 -23.67 -6.38 -9.70
N GLU A 393 -24.76 -5.70 -10.02
CA GLU A 393 -25.29 -4.56 -9.25
C GLU A 393 -25.50 -4.90 -7.75
N PHE A 394 -25.98 -6.10 -7.43
CA PHE A 394 -26.17 -6.49 -6.04
C PHE A 394 -24.84 -6.71 -5.30
N LEU A 395 -23.80 -7.22 -5.98
CA LEU A 395 -22.49 -7.43 -5.37
C LEU A 395 -21.86 -6.08 -5.05
N ASP A 396 -21.96 -5.14 -5.99
CA ASP A 396 -21.50 -3.77 -5.80
C ASP A 396 -22.23 -3.13 -4.62
N LYS A 397 -23.56 -3.12 -4.62
CA LYS A 397 -24.36 -2.52 -3.53
C LYS A 397 -23.97 -3.07 -2.16
N GLU A 398 -23.84 -4.38 -2.02
CA GLU A 398 -23.48 -5.00 -0.75
C GLU A 398 -22.04 -4.73 -0.34
N PHE A 399 -21.09 -4.79 -1.28
CA PHE A 399 -19.68 -4.50 -1.00
C PHE A 399 -19.47 -3.01 -0.66
N THR A 400 -20.06 -2.10 -1.44
CA THR A 400 -20.05 -0.66 -1.20
C THR A 400 -20.68 -0.32 0.15
N ARG A 401 -21.79 -0.96 0.53
CA ARG A 401 -22.40 -0.82 1.87
C ARG A 401 -21.43 -1.22 2.99
N ILE A 402 -20.67 -2.31 2.82
CA ILE A 402 -19.65 -2.74 3.79
C ILE A 402 -18.51 -1.72 3.86
N CYS A 403 -17.97 -1.31 2.72
CA CYS A 403 -16.88 -0.34 2.63
C CYS A 403 -17.22 1.03 3.24
N LEU A 404 -18.46 1.49 3.08
CA LEU A 404 -18.99 2.70 3.71
C LEU A 404 -19.09 2.54 5.23
N ALA A 405 -19.63 1.42 5.71
CA ALA A 405 -19.75 1.14 7.15
C ALA A 405 -18.38 1.11 7.84
N TRP A 406 -17.35 0.60 7.16
CA TRP A 406 -15.97 0.53 7.67
C TRP A 406 -15.14 1.80 7.41
N LYS A 407 -15.72 2.82 6.76
CA LYS A 407 -15.03 4.07 6.38
C LYS A 407 -13.69 3.82 5.65
N THR A 408 -13.71 2.86 4.72
CA THR A 408 -12.50 2.43 3.99
C THR A 408 -11.87 3.53 3.12
N ASP A 409 -12.61 4.61 2.84
CA ASP A 409 -12.13 5.79 2.14
C ASP A 409 -11.00 6.51 2.88
N THR A 410 -10.94 6.35 4.20
CA THR A 410 -9.87 6.85 5.09
C THR A 410 -8.63 5.95 5.10
N TRP A 411 -8.71 4.74 4.54
CA TRP A 411 -7.60 3.78 4.57
C TRP A 411 -6.55 4.10 3.50
N LEU A 412 -5.45 4.73 3.92
CA LEU A 412 -4.35 5.13 3.03
C LEU A 412 -3.81 3.96 2.18
N TRP A 413 -3.58 2.80 2.81
CA TRP A 413 -3.04 1.62 2.12
C TRP A 413 -3.98 1.12 1.01
N LEU A 414 -5.29 1.12 1.26
CA LEU A 414 -6.28 0.69 0.27
C LEU A 414 -6.31 1.67 -0.89
N ARG A 415 -6.24 2.98 -0.59
CA ARG A 415 -6.20 4.03 -1.62
C ARG A 415 -4.98 3.90 -2.53
N ILE A 416 -3.81 3.52 -1.99
CA ILE A 416 -2.60 3.26 -2.78
C ILE A 416 -2.85 2.11 -3.76
N PHE A 417 -3.40 0.97 -3.29
CA PHE A 417 -3.75 -0.15 -4.14
C PHE A 417 -4.73 0.24 -5.25
N LEU A 418 -5.82 0.94 -4.89
CA LEU A 418 -6.84 1.37 -5.85
C LEU A 418 -6.27 2.31 -6.92
N THR A 419 -5.35 3.20 -6.52
CA THR A 419 -4.67 4.10 -7.46
C THR A 419 -3.82 3.32 -8.47
N ASP A 420 -2.98 2.38 -7.99
CA ASP A 420 -2.18 1.51 -8.85
C ASP A 420 -3.07 0.65 -9.78
N MET A 421 -4.21 0.16 -9.29
CA MET A 421 -5.19 -0.57 -10.09
C MET A 421 -5.83 0.30 -11.18
N ILE A 422 -6.18 1.55 -10.89
CA ILE A 422 -6.75 2.50 -11.87
C ILE A 422 -5.71 2.86 -12.95
N ILE A 423 -4.45 3.04 -12.56
CA ILE A 423 -3.31 3.21 -13.49
C ILE A 423 -3.18 1.97 -14.37
N TYR A 424 -3.24 0.78 -13.78
CA TYR A 424 -3.23 -0.49 -14.51
C TYR A 424 -4.40 -0.58 -15.51
N GLN A 425 -5.58 -0.11 -15.16
CA GLN A 425 -6.73 -0.08 -16.07
C GLN A 425 -6.62 0.99 -17.17
N GLY A 426 -5.61 1.88 -17.11
CA GLY A 426 -5.42 2.99 -18.06
C GLY A 426 -6.42 4.14 -17.86
N GLN A 427 -7.08 4.21 -16.71
CA GLN A 427 -8.07 5.25 -16.39
C GLN A 427 -7.38 6.49 -15.76
N TYR A 428 -6.45 7.11 -16.49
CA TYR A 428 -5.52 8.12 -15.95
C TYR A 428 -6.19 9.35 -15.33
N LYS A 429 -7.34 9.81 -15.85
CA LYS A 429 -8.08 10.93 -15.25
C LYS A 429 -8.56 10.60 -13.82
N LYS A 430 -9.05 9.37 -13.61
CA LYS A 430 -9.45 8.89 -12.27
C LYS A 430 -8.23 8.69 -11.37
N ALA A 431 -7.11 8.23 -11.94
CA ALA A 431 -5.86 8.07 -11.20
C ALA A 431 -5.35 9.42 -10.67
N ILE A 432 -5.39 10.49 -11.48
CA ILE A 432 -5.02 11.85 -11.08
C ILE A 432 -5.90 12.33 -9.90
N ALA A 433 -7.22 12.18 -9.99
CA ALA A 433 -8.12 12.52 -8.89
C ALA A 433 -7.80 11.72 -7.60
N SER A 434 -7.52 10.42 -7.74
CA SER A 434 -7.12 9.56 -6.62
C SER A 434 -5.79 9.99 -5.99
N LEU A 435 -4.80 10.38 -6.80
CA LEU A 435 -3.50 10.87 -6.35
C LEU A 435 -3.60 12.22 -5.60
N HIS A 436 -4.48 13.12 -6.06
CA HIS A 436 -4.75 14.36 -5.32
C HIS A 436 -5.42 14.09 -3.97
N HIS A 437 -6.35 13.14 -3.92
CA HIS A 437 -6.97 12.73 -2.66
C HIS A 437 -5.97 12.06 -1.70
N LEU A 438 -5.06 11.23 -2.22
CA LEU A 438 -3.94 10.66 -1.45
C LEU A 438 -3.08 11.75 -0.80
N ALA A 439 -2.74 12.80 -1.56
CA ALA A 439 -1.97 13.93 -1.03
C ALA A 439 -2.71 14.65 0.12
N ALA A 440 -4.04 14.79 0.02
CA ALA A 440 -4.85 15.39 1.09
C ALA A 440 -4.86 14.54 2.37
N LEU A 441 -4.90 13.20 2.24
CA LEU A 441 -4.83 12.28 3.39
C LEU A 441 -3.45 12.25 4.07
N GLN A 442 -2.37 12.51 3.32
CA GLN A 442 -1.00 12.52 3.83
C GLN A 442 -0.59 13.88 4.43
N GLY A 443 -1.20 14.98 3.98
CA GLY A 443 -0.90 16.35 4.44
C GLY A 443 -1.28 16.66 5.90
N SER A 444 -1.87 15.70 6.63
CA SER A 444 -2.29 15.83 8.04
C SER A 444 -1.28 15.26 9.06
N LEU A 445 -0.18 14.64 8.60
CA LEU A 445 0.84 14.06 9.49
C LEU A 445 1.96 15.08 9.79
N PRO A 446 2.17 15.49 11.05
CA PRO A 446 3.30 16.33 11.42
C PRO A 446 4.57 15.47 11.44
N GLN A 447 5.31 15.45 10.34
CA GLN A 447 6.70 14.96 10.34
C GLN A 447 7.67 16.14 10.31
N PRO A 448 8.82 16.04 11.01
CA PRO A 448 9.82 17.09 11.04
C PRO A 448 10.35 17.31 9.61
N GLN A 449 9.92 18.42 9.01
CA GLN A 449 10.40 18.87 7.71
C GLN A 449 11.87 19.26 7.84
N ILE A 450 12.77 18.43 7.32
CA ILE A 450 14.09 18.90 6.93
C ILE A 450 13.87 19.73 5.67
N THR A 451 14.14 21.03 5.77
CA THR A 451 13.94 22.01 4.69
C THR A 451 14.60 21.54 3.39
N GLY A 452 13.78 21.31 2.35
CA GLY A 452 14.25 21.02 0.98
C GLY A 452 14.14 19.56 0.51
N GLN A 453 13.81 18.58 1.35
CA GLN A 453 13.56 17.20 0.93
C GLN A 453 12.08 16.84 1.09
N GLY A 454 11.36 16.69 -0.02
CA GLY A 454 9.99 16.16 0.00
C GLY A 454 9.99 14.68 0.44
N THR A 455 8.95 14.24 1.14
CA THR A 455 8.87 12.84 1.61
C THR A 455 8.89 11.86 0.43
N LEU A 456 9.37 10.63 0.65
CA LEU A 456 9.39 9.60 -0.40
C LEU A 456 7.97 9.30 -0.93
N GLU A 457 6.92 9.46 -0.10
CA GLU A 457 5.54 9.33 -0.57
C GLU A 457 5.14 10.46 -1.52
N HIS A 458 5.57 11.69 -1.23
CA HIS A 458 5.33 12.82 -2.12
C HIS A 458 6.02 12.62 -3.47
N GLN A 459 7.27 12.15 -3.47
CA GLN A 459 8.03 11.83 -4.68
C GLN A 459 7.33 10.74 -5.52
N ARG A 460 6.82 9.69 -4.88
CA ARG A 460 6.02 8.65 -5.52
C ARG A 460 4.78 9.23 -6.22
N ALA A 461 4.01 10.06 -5.52
CA ALA A 461 2.80 10.66 -6.07
C ALA A 461 3.10 11.56 -7.29
N LEU A 462 4.17 12.38 -7.22
CA LEU A 462 4.58 13.26 -8.32
C LEU A 462 4.93 12.48 -9.59
N ILE A 463 5.69 11.39 -9.48
CA ILE A 463 6.07 10.61 -10.67
C ILE A 463 4.87 9.86 -11.28
N GLN A 464 3.92 9.39 -10.46
CA GLN A 464 2.67 8.80 -10.94
C GLN A 464 1.80 9.86 -11.64
N LEU A 465 1.71 11.08 -11.10
CA LEU A 465 1.02 12.20 -11.74
C LEU A 465 1.65 12.54 -13.10
N ALA A 466 2.97 12.70 -13.16
CA ALA A 466 3.70 12.98 -14.40
C ALA A 466 3.39 11.93 -15.47
N THR A 467 3.43 10.65 -15.08
CA THR A 467 3.16 9.53 -15.98
C THR A 467 1.69 9.48 -16.44
N CYS A 468 0.74 9.81 -15.57
CA CYS A 468 -0.67 9.90 -15.94
C CYS A 468 -0.93 11.04 -16.93
N HIS A 469 -0.35 12.23 -16.69
CA HIS A 469 -0.43 13.36 -17.64
C HIS A 469 0.20 13.00 -18.99
N PHE A 470 1.33 12.27 -18.97
CA PHE A 470 1.99 11.83 -20.19
C PHE A 470 1.08 10.93 -21.03
N ALA A 471 0.45 9.95 -20.39
CA ALA A 471 -0.48 9.03 -21.05
C ALA A 471 -1.75 9.72 -21.58
N LEU A 472 -2.13 10.89 -21.03
CA LEU A 472 -3.21 11.74 -21.54
C LEU A 472 -2.76 12.68 -22.69
N GLY A 473 -1.46 12.75 -23.00
CA GLY A 473 -0.89 13.67 -23.98
C GLY A 473 -0.69 15.10 -23.45
N GLU A 474 -0.79 15.29 -22.13
CA GLU A 474 -0.62 16.59 -21.46
C GLU A 474 0.87 16.83 -21.17
N TYR A 475 1.66 17.01 -22.23
CA TYR A 475 3.13 17.05 -22.15
C TYR A 475 3.67 18.20 -21.30
N ARG A 476 3.02 19.37 -21.31
CA ARG A 476 3.39 20.50 -20.45
C ARG A 476 3.25 20.14 -18.97
N MET A 477 2.12 19.55 -18.58
CA MET A 477 1.87 19.12 -17.20
C MET A 477 2.82 17.99 -16.80
N THR A 478 3.10 17.06 -17.71
CA THR A 478 4.12 16.01 -17.51
C THR A 478 5.46 16.62 -17.15
N CYS A 479 5.94 17.56 -17.98
CA CYS A 479 7.21 18.24 -17.78
C CYS A 479 7.22 19.00 -16.45
N GLU A 480 6.15 19.74 -16.13
CA GLU A 480 6.02 20.44 -14.85
C GLU A 480 6.20 19.51 -13.65
N LYS A 481 5.49 18.37 -13.62
CA LYS A 481 5.59 17.41 -12.50
C LYS A 481 6.94 16.70 -12.43
N VAL A 482 7.56 16.43 -13.58
CA VAL A 482 8.94 15.92 -13.61
C VAL A 482 9.90 16.96 -13.03
N LEU A 483 9.79 18.22 -13.43
CA LEU A 483 10.69 19.29 -12.97
C LEU A 483 10.50 19.58 -11.47
N ASP A 484 9.26 19.54 -10.97
CA ASP A 484 8.99 19.62 -9.53
C ASP A 484 9.64 18.46 -8.77
N LEU A 485 9.57 17.23 -9.31
CA LEU A 485 10.22 16.07 -8.72
C LEU A 485 11.75 16.18 -8.71
N MET A 486 12.35 16.71 -9.78
CA MET A 486 13.81 16.91 -9.87
C MET A 486 14.34 17.81 -8.75
N CYS A 487 13.54 18.77 -8.25
CA CYS A 487 13.92 19.63 -7.13
C CYS A 487 14.16 18.85 -5.82
N TYR A 488 13.53 17.69 -5.64
CA TYR A 488 13.65 16.88 -4.43
C TYR A 488 14.69 15.76 -4.53
N MET A 489 15.26 15.54 -5.72
CA MET A 489 16.25 14.48 -5.92
C MET A 489 17.64 14.93 -5.46
N VAL A 490 18.25 14.15 -4.57
CA VAL A 490 19.65 14.32 -4.20
C VAL A 490 20.51 13.41 -5.08
N LEU A 491 21.46 14.01 -5.80
CA LEU A 491 22.42 13.27 -6.60
C LEU A 491 23.43 12.58 -5.65
N PRO A 492 23.70 11.27 -5.82
CA PRO A 492 24.76 10.63 -5.05
C PRO A 492 26.11 11.27 -5.42
N ILE A 493 26.79 11.81 -4.42
CA ILE A 493 28.22 12.16 -4.52
C ILE A 493 28.94 10.82 -4.69
N GLN A 494 29.66 10.63 -5.80
CA GLN A 494 30.31 9.35 -6.07
C GLN A 494 31.34 9.01 -4.98
N ASP A 495 31.14 7.87 -4.34
CA ASP A 495 32.25 7.08 -3.80
C ASP A 495 32.71 6.13 -4.92
N GLY A 496 34.03 6.00 -5.11
CA GLY A 496 34.68 5.46 -6.31
C GLY A 496 34.54 3.95 -6.52
N GLY A 497 33.31 3.43 -6.63
CA GLY A 497 33.02 2.03 -6.96
C GLY A 497 32.67 1.85 -8.43
N LYS A 498 33.47 1.03 -9.15
CA LYS A 498 33.22 0.65 -10.55
C LYS A 498 31.79 0.13 -10.74
N SER A 499 31.04 0.77 -11.64
CA SER A 499 29.77 0.27 -12.15
C SER A 499 30.01 -1.07 -12.86
N GLN A 500 29.54 -2.19 -12.30
CA GLN A 500 29.31 -3.38 -13.12
C GLN A 500 28.10 -3.10 -14.01
N GLU A 501 28.36 -2.65 -15.24
CA GLU A 501 27.42 -2.85 -16.33
C GLU A 501 27.39 -4.34 -16.66
N GLU A 502 26.39 -5.08 -16.18
CA GLU A 502 25.98 -6.29 -16.86
C GLU A 502 25.04 -5.90 -18.00
N PRO A 503 25.42 -6.12 -19.28
CA PRO A 503 24.47 -6.03 -20.37
C PRO A 503 23.54 -7.23 -20.26
N SER A 504 22.32 -7.02 -19.79
CA SER A 504 21.27 -8.03 -19.91
C SER A 504 21.01 -8.32 -21.39
N LYS A 505 21.69 -9.33 -21.93
CA LYS A 505 21.44 -9.90 -23.26
C LYS A 505 20.12 -10.67 -23.24
N ILE A 506 19.00 -9.97 -23.10
CA ILE A 506 17.68 -10.52 -23.36
C ILE A 506 17.04 -9.59 -24.37
N LYS A 507 17.02 -10.01 -25.65
CA LYS A 507 16.20 -9.35 -26.66
C LYS A 507 14.75 -9.35 -26.15
N PRO A 508 14.14 -8.19 -25.84
CA PRO A 508 12.73 -8.16 -25.51
C PRO A 508 11.97 -8.58 -26.76
N LYS A 509 11.23 -9.69 -26.69
CA LYS A 509 10.26 -10.02 -27.73
C LYS A 509 9.23 -8.91 -27.73
N PHE A 510 9.27 -8.05 -28.75
CA PHE A 510 8.27 -7.01 -28.99
C PHE A 510 6.87 -7.61 -28.90
N ARG A 511 6.09 -7.18 -27.92
CA ARG A 511 4.65 -7.41 -27.85
C ARG A 511 3.98 -6.04 -27.78
N LYS A 512 3.01 -5.80 -28.68
CA LYS A 512 2.29 -4.53 -28.83
C LYS A 512 1.28 -4.30 -27.68
N GLY A 513 1.75 -4.23 -26.44
CA GLY A 513 1.00 -3.81 -25.26
C GLY A 513 1.74 -2.70 -24.52
N SER A 514 1.02 -1.72 -23.95
CA SER A 514 1.61 -0.75 -23.04
C SER A 514 1.91 -1.45 -21.71
N ASP A 515 3.09 -2.05 -21.62
CA ASP A 515 3.55 -2.68 -20.39
C ASP A 515 3.74 -1.62 -19.30
N LEU A 516 3.61 -2.05 -18.05
CA LEU A 516 3.83 -1.23 -16.85
C LEU A 516 5.12 -1.70 -16.19
N LYS A 517 5.78 -0.82 -15.44
CA LYS A 517 6.98 -1.13 -14.68
C LYS A 517 6.78 -0.81 -13.21
N LEU A 518 7.25 -1.70 -12.36
CA LEU A 518 7.36 -1.47 -10.93
C LEU A 518 8.83 -1.13 -10.62
N LEU A 519 9.10 0.12 -10.23
CA LEU A 519 10.46 0.64 -10.04
C LEU A 519 10.67 1.14 -8.60
N PRO A 520 11.88 1.02 -8.03
CA PRO A 520 12.18 1.61 -6.73
C PRO A 520 12.19 3.13 -6.80
N CYS A 521 11.55 3.77 -5.83
CA CYS A 521 11.51 5.22 -5.69
C CYS A 521 12.83 5.72 -5.09
N THR A 522 13.90 5.60 -5.87
CA THR A 522 15.23 6.19 -5.60
C THR A 522 15.59 7.18 -6.69
N SER A 523 16.42 8.18 -6.38
CA SER A 523 16.95 9.09 -7.39
C SER A 523 17.68 8.33 -8.51
N LYS A 524 18.38 7.23 -8.20
CA LYS A 524 19.08 6.39 -9.19
C LYS A 524 18.14 5.78 -10.23
N ALA A 525 16.94 5.34 -9.84
CA ALA A 525 16.00 4.68 -10.75
C ALA A 525 14.99 5.66 -11.37
N ILE A 526 14.52 6.65 -10.61
CA ILE A 526 13.48 7.58 -11.06
C ILE A 526 14.05 8.69 -11.95
N MET A 527 15.27 9.16 -11.70
CA MET A 527 15.85 10.23 -12.50
C MET A 527 16.03 9.85 -13.99
N PRO A 528 16.60 8.67 -14.32
CA PRO A 528 16.64 8.20 -15.71
C PRO A 528 15.25 8.12 -16.36
N TYR A 529 14.26 7.66 -15.61
CA TYR A 529 12.89 7.54 -16.07
C TYR A 529 12.24 8.92 -16.35
N CYS A 530 12.47 9.91 -15.48
CA CYS A 530 12.01 11.28 -15.67
C CYS A 530 12.59 11.92 -16.94
N LEU A 531 13.89 11.71 -17.19
CA LEU A 531 14.54 12.22 -18.38
C LEU A 531 14.02 11.54 -19.67
N HIS A 532 13.69 10.23 -19.61
CA HIS A 532 13.00 9.55 -20.72
C HIS A 532 11.61 10.11 -20.98
N LEU A 533 10.83 10.43 -19.93
CA LEU A 533 9.53 11.10 -20.08
C LEU A 533 9.69 12.46 -20.75
N MET A 534 10.66 13.27 -20.31
CA MET A 534 10.95 14.56 -20.94
C MET A 534 11.35 14.40 -22.40
N LEU A 535 12.24 13.44 -22.71
CA LEU A 535 12.64 13.16 -24.09
C LEU A 535 11.42 12.79 -24.94
N ALA A 536 10.51 11.97 -24.40
CA ALA A 536 9.26 11.62 -25.08
C ALA A 536 8.37 12.84 -25.35
N CYS A 537 8.25 13.76 -24.39
CA CYS A 537 7.50 15.02 -24.53
C CYS A 537 8.06 15.89 -25.66
N PHE A 538 9.38 16.14 -25.67
CA PHE A 538 10.01 17.02 -26.66
C PHE A 538 10.16 16.37 -28.03
N LYS A 539 10.39 15.06 -28.09
CA LYS A 539 10.58 14.32 -29.34
C LYS A 539 9.43 14.53 -30.31
N LEU A 540 8.18 14.47 -29.86
CA LEU A 540 7.04 14.66 -30.75
C LEU A 540 7.11 16.05 -31.42
N ARG A 541 7.23 17.11 -30.62
CA ARG A 541 7.30 18.50 -31.10
C ARG A 541 8.52 18.75 -32.00
N ALA A 542 9.69 18.28 -31.58
CA ALA A 542 10.94 18.44 -32.31
C ALA A 542 10.90 17.84 -33.73
N PHE A 543 10.12 16.80 -33.97
CA PHE A 543 10.04 16.12 -35.27
C PHE A 543 8.75 16.38 -36.06
N THR A 544 7.67 16.91 -35.47
CA THR A 544 6.42 17.21 -36.19
C THR A 544 6.31 18.64 -36.73
N ASP A 545 6.87 19.63 -36.04
CA ASP A 545 6.76 21.04 -36.46
C ASP A 545 7.80 21.44 -37.51
N SER A 546 7.42 22.42 -38.35
CA SER A 546 8.17 22.82 -39.55
C SER A 546 9.55 23.42 -39.24
N ARG A 547 9.72 24.04 -38.07
CA ARG A 547 11.04 24.42 -37.53
C ARG A 547 10.93 24.81 -36.04
N ASP A 548 11.42 23.95 -35.14
CA ASP A 548 11.53 24.22 -33.70
C ASP A 548 12.93 23.80 -33.22
N ASP A 549 13.90 24.70 -33.40
CA ASP A 549 15.31 24.45 -33.07
C ASP A 549 15.51 24.33 -31.54
N MET A 550 14.63 24.95 -30.75
CA MET A 550 14.66 24.87 -29.28
C MET A 550 14.27 23.47 -28.80
N ALA A 551 13.14 22.94 -29.27
CA ALA A 551 12.71 21.58 -28.95
C ALA A 551 13.74 20.55 -29.43
N LEU A 552 14.31 20.76 -30.62
CA LEU A 552 15.35 19.88 -31.17
C LEU A 552 16.64 19.92 -30.33
N GLY A 553 17.04 21.10 -29.86
CA GLY A 553 18.17 21.25 -28.94
C GLY A 553 17.95 20.56 -27.59
N HIS A 554 16.75 20.67 -27.00
CA HIS A 554 16.40 19.93 -25.79
C HIS A 554 16.45 18.41 -26.00
N VAL A 555 16.00 17.91 -27.15
CA VAL A 555 16.13 16.49 -27.52
C VAL A 555 17.60 16.08 -27.57
N ILE A 556 18.48 16.86 -28.19
CA ILE A 556 19.92 16.57 -28.27
C ILE A 556 20.55 16.50 -26.87
N VAL A 557 20.24 17.44 -25.98
CA VAL A 557 20.74 17.41 -24.59
C VAL A 557 20.32 16.12 -23.89
N LEU A 558 19.04 15.72 -23.99
CA LEU A 558 18.49 14.54 -23.33
C LEU A 558 18.97 13.21 -23.93
N LEU A 559 19.33 13.18 -25.22
CA LEU A 559 19.82 11.97 -25.91
C LEU A 559 21.15 11.43 -25.36
N GLN A 560 21.89 12.25 -24.61
CA GLN A 560 23.17 11.84 -24.02
C GLN A 560 23.03 10.71 -22.98
N GLN A 561 21.88 10.62 -22.30
CA GLN A 561 21.69 9.80 -21.09
C GLN A 561 21.95 8.29 -21.30
N GLU A 562 21.44 7.71 -22.40
CA GLU A 562 21.63 6.31 -22.75
C GLU A 562 22.41 6.20 -24.06
N TRP A 563 23.57 6.85 -24.15
CA TRP A 563 24.46 6.68 -25.30
C TRP A 563 25.13 5.29 -25.27
N PRO A 564 25.18 4.53 -26.39
CA PRO A 564 24.82 4.86 -27.77
C PRO A 564 23.38 4.46 -28.18
N ARG A 565 22.52 4.01 -27.27
CA ARG A 565 21.14 3.59 -27.59
C ARG A 565 20.33 4.70 -28.30
N GLY A 566 20.60 5.96 -27.97
CA GLY A 566 19.99 7.14 -28.59
C GLY A 566 20.57 7.58 -29.94
N GLU A 567 21.63 6.95 -30.43
CA GLU A 567 22.38 7.39 -31.63
C GLU A 567 21.50 7.50 -32.88
N ASN A 568 20.66 6.51 -33.16
CA ASN A 568 19.77 6.56 -34.32
C ASN A 568 18.82 7.76 -34.30
N LEU A 569 18.32 8.14 -33.12
CA LEU A 569 17.44 9.29 -32.96
C LEU A 569 18.24 10.61 -33.04
N PHE A 570 19.48 10.62 -32.57
CA PHE A 570 20.41 11.73 -32.74
C PHE A 570 20.72 11.98 -34.23
N LEU A 571 21.06 10.94 -34.99
CA LEU A 571 21.31 11.07 -36.43
C LEU A 571 20.08 11.58 -37.18
N LYS A 572 18.86 11.27 -36.73
CA LYS A 572 17.63 11.87 -37.27
C LYS A 572 17.54 13.37 -36.96
N ALA A 573 17.93 13.79 -35.77
CA ALA A 573 18.01 15.22 -35.43
C ALA A 573 19.05 15.94 -36.31
N VAL A 574 20.23 15.34 -36.50
CA VAL A 574 21.29 15.85 -37.38
C VAL A 574 20.80 15.98 -38.83
N ASN A 575 20.12 14.96 -39.36
CA ASN A 575 19.52 15.01 -40.70
C ASN A 575 18.49 16.15 -40.84
N LYS A 576 17.68 16.39 -39.80
CA LYS A 576 16.72 17.51 -39.79
C LYS A 576 17.45 18.85 -39.81
N ILE A 577 18.52 19.01 -39.02
CA ILE A 577 19.39 20.21 -39.02
C ILE A 577 20.01 20.43 -40.40
N CYS A 578 20.50 19.38 -41.05
CA CYS A 578 21.06 19.46 -42.39
C CYS A 578 20.03 19.95 -43.41
N GLN A 579 18.79 19.44 -43.33
CA GLN A 579 17.68 19.88 -44.19
C GLN A 579 17.29 21.34 -43.96
N GLN A 580 17.42 21.85 -42.73
CA GLN A 580 17.13 23.24 -42.37
C GLN A 580 18.26 24.21 -42.78
N GLY A 581 19.50 23.72 -42.90
CA GLY A 581 20.68 24.50 -43.29
C GLY A 581 21.21 25.44 -42.21
N ASN A 582 20.51 25.55 -41.08
CA ASN A 582 20.91 26.30 -39.91
C ASN A 582 20.34 25.65 -38.65
N PHE A 583 20.91 25.98 -37.49
CA PHE A 583 20.44 25.54 -36.19
C PHE A 583 20.85 26.51 -35.10
N GLN A 584 19.89 26.92 -34.27
CA GLN A 584 20.12 27.86 -33.16
C GLN A 584 19.76 27.20 -31.83
N TYR A 585 20.74 27.11 -30.93
CA TYR A 585 20.54 26.59 -29.57
C TYR A 585 21.64 27.08 -28.62
N GLU A 586 21.36 28.15 -27.88
CA GLU A 586 22.34 28.83 -27.01
C GLU A 586 22.79 27.98 -25.81
N ASN A 587 22.01 26.96 -25.46
CA ASN A 587 22.29 26.06 -24.34
C ASN A 587 23.20 24.88 -24.71
N PHE A 588 23.68 24.79 -25.96
CA PHE A 588 24.50 23.68 -26.43
C PHE A 588 25.76 23.48 -25.59
N PHE A 589 26.60 24.52 -25.47
CA PHE A 589 27.85 24.45 -24.71
C PHE A 589 27.63 24.42 -23.19
N ASN A 590 26.40 24.60 -22.70
CA ASN A 590 26.12 24.47 -21.27
C ASN A 590 25.98 22.99 -20.87
N TYR A 591 25.39 22.16 -21.74
CA TYR A 591 24.89 20.84 -21.37
C TYR A 591 25.30 19.67 -22.28
N VAL A 592 25.80 19.89 -23.50
CA VAL A 592 26.24 18.82 -24.41
C VAL A 592 27.71 18.49 -24.18
N THR A 593 28.01 17.34 -23.59
CA THR A 593 29.37 16.89 -23.20
C THR A 593 29.80 15.58 -23.86
N ASN A 594 28.87 14.87 -24.53
CA ASN A 594 29.16 13.63 -25.26
C ASN A 594 30.07 13.90 -26.48
N ILE A 595 31.19 13.17 -26.56
CA ILE A 595 32.24 13.40 -27.57
C ILE A 595 31.72 13.17 -28.99
N ASP A 596 31.02 12.06 -29.23
CA ASP A 596 30.51 11.72 -30.56
C ASP A 596 29.54 12.79 -31.09
N MET A 597 28.69 13.35 -30.21
CA MET A 597 27.82 14.47 -30.57
C MET A 597 28.61 15.75 -30.89
N LEU A 598 29.65 16.06 -30.11
CA LEU A 598 30.49 17.25 -30.33
C LEU A 598 31.26 17.16 -31.66
N GLU A 599 31.80 15.97 -31.97
CA GLU A 599 32.47 15.70 -33.24
C GLU A 599 31.53 15.90 -34.42
N GLU A 600 30.29 15.40 -34.35
CA GLU A 600 29.31 15.61 -35.42
C GLU A 600 28.94 17.08 -35.61
N PHE A 601 28.72 17.83 -34.52
CA PHE A 601 28.46 19.27 -34.62
C PHE A 601 29.66 20.06 -35.14
N ALA A 602 30.90 19.62 -34.87
CA ALA A 602 32.08 20.19 -35.49
C ALA A 602 32.14 19.89 -36.99
N TYR A 603 31.81 18.65 -37.40
CA TYR A 603 31.76 18.23 -38.80
C TYR A 603 30.72 19.02 -39.61
N LEU A 604 29.51 19.24 -39.09
CA LEU A 604 28.43 19.98 -39.78
C LEU A 604 28.83 21.40 -40.24
N ARG A 605 29.78 22.03 -39.53
CA ARG A 605 30.27 23.38 -39.88
C ARG A 605 31.31 23.38 -41.00
N THR A 606 31.90 22.23 -41.32
CA THR A 606 32.90 22.08 -42.38
C THR A 606 32.28 22.15 -43.77
N GLN A 607 33.10 22.26 -44.82
CA GLN A 607 32.60 22.20 -46.20
C GLN A 607 32.02 20.82 -46.54
N GLU A 608 32.61 19.75 -46.01
CA GLU A 608 32.19 18.36 -46.25
C GLU A 608 30.89 18.02 -45.50
N GLY A 609 30.70 18.58 -44.30
CA GLY A 609 29.48 18.42 -43.49
C GLY A 609 28.30 19.32 -43.87
N GLY A 610 28.36 20.01 -45.02
CA GLY A 610 27.24 20.80 -45.54
C GLY A 610 27.25 22.29 -45.18
N LYS A 611 28.27 22.77 -44.47
CA LYS A 611 28.46 24.20 -44.12
C LYS A 611 27.24 24.79 -43.40
N ILE A 612 26.68 24.04 -42.46
CA ILE A 612 25.50 24.41 -41.70
C ILE A 612 25.80 25.65 -40.83
N HIS A 613 24.87 26.60 -40.79
CA HIS A 613 24.99 27.80 -39.94
C HIS A 613 24.56 27.49 -38.50
N LEU A 614 25.53 27.34 -37.59
CA LEU A 614 25.30 26.96 -36.19
C LEU A 614 25.42 28.18 -35.26
N GLU A 615 24.33 28.55 -34.61
CA GLU A 615 24.26 29.60 -33.57
C GLU A 615 24.15 28.94 -32.18
N LEU A 616 25.30 28.54 -31.64
CA LEU A 616 25.40 27.78 -30.38
C LEU A 616 25.88 28.61 -29.18
N LEU A 617 26.34 29.85 -29.42
CA LEU A 617 26.84 30.76 -28.40
C LEU A 617 25.84 31.90 -28.19
N PRO A 618 25.60 32.35 -26.94
CA PRO A 618 24.72 33.47 -26.66
C PRO A 618 25.16 34.73 -27.42
N ASN A 619 24.22 35.51 -27.93
CA ASN A 619 24.44 36.82 -28.57
C ASN A 619 25.19 36.83 -29.93
N GLN A 620 25.44 35.69 -30.59
CA GLN A 620 26.06 35.69 -31.93
C GLN A 620 25.20 36.38 -32.99
N GLY A 621 23.87 36.28 -32.91
CA GLY A 621 22.95 36.91 -33.86
C GLY A 621 22.96 38.44 -33.87
N MET A 622 23.31 39.09 -32.75
CA MET A 622 23.40 40.56 -32.66
C MET A 622 24.70 41.12 -33.26
N LEU A 623 25.82 40.38 -33.14
CA LEU A 623 27.11 40.77 -33.72
C LEU A 623 27.11 40.67 -35.25
N ILE A 624 26.33 39.74 -35.83
CA ILE A 624 26.28 39.53 -37.28
C ILE A 624 25.36 40.55 -37.97
N LYS A 625 24.27 41.01 -37.32
CA LYS A 625 23.30 41.93 -37.92
C LYS A 625 23.75 43.40 -37.96
N HIS A 626 24.67 43.84 -37.10
CA HIS A 626 25.06 45.25 -36.99
C HIS A 626 26.39 45.63 -37.67
N HIS A 627 27.15 44.67 -38.20
CA HIS A 627 28.46 44.98 -38.78
C HIS A 627 28.55 44.65 -40.27
N THR A 628 28.65 45.71 -41.07
CA THR A 628 29.09 45.69 -42.47
C THR A 628 30.38 44.88 -42.59
N VAL A 629 30.38 43.96 -43.56
CA VAL A 629 31.42 42.97 -43.86
C VAL A 629 32.82 43.61 -43.91
N THR A 630 33.66 43.31 -42.91
CA THR A 630 35.12 43.52 -42.97
C THR A 630 35.82 42.17 -42.76
N ARG A 631 36.84 41.91 -43.61
CA ARG A 631 37.54 40.61 -43.82
C ARG A 631 38.21 39.96 -42.59
N GLY A 632 38.13 40.55 -41.39
CA GLY A 632 38.76 40.06 -40.15
C GLY A 632 37.82 39.41 -39.13
N ILE A 633 36.52 39.73 -39.15
CA ILE A 633 35.57 39.33 -38.10
C ILE A 633 35.20 37.84 -38.21
N THR A 634 35.14 37.31 -39.42
CA THR A 634 34.82 35.89 -39.68
C THR A 634 35.91 34.92 -39.21
N LYS A 635 37.17 35.38 -39.05
CA LYS A 635 38.22 34.58 -38.40
C LYS A 635 38.01 34.47 -36.89
N GLY A 636 37.61 35.57 -36.23
CA GLY A 636 37.30 35.56 -34.79
C GLY A 636 36.18 34.60 -34.44
N VAL A 637 35.07 34.62 -35.18
CA VAL A 637 33.90 33.73 -34.94
C VAL A 637 34.21 32.25 -35.18
N LYS A 638 35.20 31.92 -36.03
CA LYS A 638 35.67 30.54 -36.21
C LYS A 638 36.56 30.10 -35.06
N GLU A 639 37.42 30.99 -34.58
CA GLU A 639 38.33 30.72 -33.46
C GLU A 639 37.57 30.60 -32.14
N ASP A 640 36.57 31.46 -31.90
CA ASP A 640 35.71 31.41 -30.71
C ASP A 640 34.96 30.08 -30.63
N PHE A 641 34.48 29.57 -31.77
CA PHE A 641 33.82 28.27 -31.84
C PHE A 641 34.79 27.12 -31.58
N ARG A 642 36.00 27.16 -32.15
CA ARG A 642 37.04 26.15 -31.92
C ARG A 642 37.39 26.09 -30.43
N LEU A 643 37.63 27.25 -29.80
CA LEU A 643 37.91 27.36 -28.38
C LEU A 643 36.73 26.90 -27.51
N ALA A 644 35.49 27.20 -27.90
CA ALA A 644 34.30 26.71 -27.20
C ALA A 644 34.18 25.18 -27.29
N MET A 645 34.43 24.59 -28.45
CA MET A 645 34.48 23.13 -28.63
C MET A 645 35.58 22.49 -27.78
N GLU A 646 36.80 23.03 -27.79
CA GLU A 646 37.91 22.51 -26.98
C GLU A 646 37.61 22.57 -25.47
N ARG A 647 37.00 23.67 -25.02
CA ARG A 647 36.53 23.79 -23.63
C ARG A 647 35.40 22.83 -23.30
N GLN A 648 34.56 22.47 -24.27
CA GLN A 648 33.47 21.53 -24.06
C GLN A 648 33.95 20.09 -24.04
N VAL A 649 34.92 19.74 -24.90
CA VAL A 649 35.58 18.42 -24.89
C VAL A 649 36.29 18.17 -23.57
N SER A 650 36.89 19.19 -22.94
CA SER A 650 37.52 19.00 -21.61
C SER A 650 36.52 18.67 -20.49
N ARG A 651 35.21 18.85 -20.73
CA ARG A 651 34.11 18.50 -19.82
C ARG A 651 33.51 17.11 -20.07
N CYS A 652 34.04 16.32 -21.00
CA CYS A 652 33.53 14.99 -21.34
C CYS A 652 33.55 13.99 -20.16
N GLY A 653 34.40 14.23 -19.15
CA GLY A 653 34.46 13.45 -17.92
C GLY A 653 33.48 13.88 -16.83
N GLU A 654 32.68 14.93 -17.04
CA GLU A 654 31.65 15.34 -16.08
C GLU A 654 30.61 14.23 -15.89
N ASN A 655 30.08 14.09 -14.67
CA ASN A 655 29.00 13.16 -14.41
C ASN A 655 27.74 13.61 -15.15
N LEU A 656 27.37 12.87 -16.21
CA LEU A 656 26.26 13.23 -17.08
C LEU A 656 24.94 13.41 -16.33
N MET A 657 24.66 12.61 -15.30
CA MET A 657 23.44 12.77 -14.50
C MET A 657 23.44 14.12 -13.77
N VAL A 658 24.58 14.58 -13.27
CA VAL A 658 24.69 15.92 -12.65
C VAL A 658 24.43 17.02 -13.68
N VAL A 659 24.97 16.88 -14.90
CA VAL A 659 24.78 17.84 -16.00
C VAL A 659 23.29 17.91 -16.39
N LEU A 660 22.63 16.77 -16.55
CA LEU A 660 21.22 16.68 -16.92
C LEU A 660 20.28 17.14 -15.79
N HIS A 661 20.63 16.88 -14.52
CA HIS A 661 19.91 17.46 -13.38
C HIS A 661 19.96 18.99 -13.41
N ARG A 662 21.16 19.55 -13.58
CA ARG A 662 21.36 21.00 -13.67
C ARG A 662 20.59 21.60 -14.85
N PHE A 663 20.55 20.91 -16.00
CA PHE A 663 19.72 21.30 -17.13
C PHE A 663 18.24 21.40 -16.75
N CYS A 664 17.68 20.38 -16.09
CA CYS A 664 16.29 20.41 -15.62
C CYS A 664 16.02 21.57 -14.64
N ILE A 665 16.91 21.80 -13.68
CA ILE A 665 16.71 22.82 -12.64
C ILE A 665 16.88 24.24 -13.19
N ASN A 666 17.97 24.51 -13.90
CA ASN A 666 18.31 25.86 -14.37
C ASN A 666 17.43 26.30 -15.53
N GLU A 667 17.07 25.39 -16.44
CA GLU A 667 16.30 25.70 -17.64
C GLU A 667 14.79 25.45 -17.44
N LYS A 668 14.31 25.31 -16.19
CA LYS A 668 12.90 24.96 -15.86
C LYS A 668 11.89 25.81 -16.65
N ILE A 669 12.08 27.13 -16.68
CA ILE A 669 11.17 28.06 -17.37
C ILE A 669 11.19 27.82 -18.88
N LEU A 670 12.38 27.70 -19.47
CA LEU A 670 12.55 27.50 -20.90
C LEU A 670 11.94 26.17 -21.35
N LEU A 671 12.21 25.10 -20.61
CA LEU A 671 11.65 23.76 -20.87
C LEU A 671 10.11 23.74 -20.88
N LEU A 672 9.47 24.51 -19.99
CA LEU A 672 8.02 24.64 -19.94
C LEU A 672 7.47 25.50 -21.08
N GLN A 673 8.16 26.58 -21.45
CA GLN A 673 7.79 27.43 -22.59
C GLN A 673 7.85 26.66 -23.91
N THR A 674 8.84 25.78 -24.09
CA THR A 674 8.94 24.94 -25.28
C THR A 674 7.85 23.86 -25.37
N LEU A 675 7.01 23.68 -24.34
CA LEU A 675 5.83 22.80 -24.40
C LEU A 675 4.51 23.56 -24.30
N ALA A 676 4.56 24.90 -24.28
CA ALA A 676 3.39 25.76 -24.30
C ALA A 676 2.74 25.84 -25.67
#